data_AF-A0A8H8NIX3-F1
#
_entry.id   AF-A0A8H8NIX3-F1
#
_cell.length_a   1.000
_cell.length_b   1.000
_cell.length_c   1.000
_cell.angle_alpha   90.00
_cell.angle_beta   90.00
_cell.angle_gamma   90.00
#
_symmetry.space_group_name_H-M   'P 1'
#
loop_
_entity.id
_entity.type
_entity.pdbx_description
1 polymer ?
#
loop_
_entity_poly.entity_id
_entity_poly.type
_entity_poly.pdbx_seq_one_letter_code
_entity_poly.pdbx_strand_id
1 'polypeptide(L)'
;MVAYWIDYAFSTSRVITGSAQWRVPLALQLVFILPLLFLSLFVVPESPRWLAAHERVPEAKAVLERLGFPIPEGDEGEIDKVMTTITDTVKFDEQFGSGRWIDVWRLFKHEDAIRSRRRLFIACAIQGFQQLGGVNGLPLIPSEPISLDHLFNNVASGPTGDFDGAGSAYPSMLRGNFTYDRILFQFAHVGAEDNVITSGEVLKLDEPKYTREMHVMYAGDFIDGETGAKFRFEFTDDTIQEVELSVKNWWTLHWLNKGPIQYPYHLIDYDTSKNYNLTQVHHWSTALRTHAPLRSITLPPTGSYNRFHLFALSLVPSAPLLGCEPELQNVILSDQQDPFMSSHPSTGPRVIIRRARTTTKLYETHDRLGNPELLGGAQLVEVTLANIRPTAAGANARCWSGPLHIWVHSAAVYTVKHGEVGRIMPGDEVKVRVWVRSFDGVQAGTEDFMRIEVKDALGTNTVVSESGGWPAVAGIPPYEESKESLERHETPLWWDDAKFGIFIHWGIYSVPAWSPKGYYAAWYNWWLHSNPGPQNELWRYHKEHYGEDLVYDDFIPDFTASEFNASEWIQLFSDAGAKYFVLVTKHHDGFSLFDTADTTHRSSVHLGPKRDFIAELMEAARTEHPEMRRGTYYSMPEWFNPDAGPYGFGTFPGHLARNAYNQSKVEPYTGWLPGKDYLRDIQLAHMKTLAQKYETEIMWCDIGGPNKTLEFAAEWYNDATRAGREVTMNNRCGEIPDFDTPEYTKFSSIQERKWETSEGIDPVCYGYNWETKDEEYRSAEKIIHTLVDIVSKNGNYLLNLGPTRTGRIIKPMVDRVLEVGRWLQHSGDCVYGTDYMFLGADEGDLRFTRTTNTTCVVSLSRPKNDMLVIERPLPILNGDSIQVSQEELDAVQNAWAFQITHNN
;
A
#
# COMPACT_ATOMS: atom_id res chain seq x y z
N MET A 1 -2.03 21.46 -28.25
CA MET A 1 -3.41 21.09 -27.83
C MET A 1 -4.35 20.81 -29.01
N VAL A 2 -4.57 21.74 -29.96
CA VAL A 2 -5.47 21.50 -31.13
C VAL A 2 -5.02 20.32 -32.00
N ALA A 3 -3.70 20.15 -32.23
CA ALA A 3 -3.14 19.01 -32.96
C ALA A 3 -3.48 17.65 -32.32
N TYR A 4 -3.46 17.58 -30.99
CA TYR A 4 -3.84 16.38 -30.24
C TYR A 4 -5.32 16.04 -30.39
N TRP A 5 -6.21 17.04 -30.41
CA TRP A 5 -7.64 16.82 -30.64
C TRP A 5 -7.94 16.37 -32.08
N ILE A 6 -7.16 16.85 -33.05
CA ILE A 6 -7.24 16.40 -34.46
C ILE A 6 -6.72 14.97 -34.58
N ASP A 7 -5.59 14.62 -33.99
CA ASP A 7 -5.07 13.25 -34.03
C ASP A 7 -6.01 12.27 -33.30
N TYR A 8 -6.53 12.64 -32.13
CA TYR A 8 -7.51 11.85 -31.39
C TYR A 8 -8.78 11.61 -32.20
N ALA A 9 -9.39 12.66 -32.76
CA ALA A 9 -10.63 12.56 -33.52
C ALA A 9 -10.48 11.66 -34.77
N PHE A 10 -9.32 11.66 -35.42
CA PHE A 10 -9.07 10.82 -36.60
C PHE A 10 -8.58 9.40 -36.23
N SER A 11 -7.93 9.22 -35.08
CA SER A 11 -7.56 7.89 -34.57
C SER A 11 -8.76 7.11 -34.03
N THR A 12 -9.79 7.79 -33.50
CA THR A 12 -10.99 7.14 -32.93
C THR A 12 -12.19 7.12 -33.89
N SER A 13 -12.07 7.70 -35.09
CA SER A 13 -13.15 7.73 -36.09
C SER A 13 -13.35 6.37 -36.74
N ARG A 14 -14.54 5.76 -36.56
CA ARG A 14 -14.96 4.52 -37.26
C ARG A 14 -15.30 4.72 -38.75
N VAL A 15 -15.32 5.97 -39.23
CA VAL A 15 -15.77 6.33 -40.59
C VAL A 15 -14.61 6.53 -41.55
N ILE A 16 -13.42 6.90 -41.06
CA ILE A 16 -12.25 7.22 -41.90
C ILE A 16 -11.21 6.12 -41.71
N THR A 17 -11.07 5.23 -42.70
CA THR A 17 -10.13 4.11 -42.67
C THR A 17 -9.02 4.26 -43.72
N GLY A 18 -7.87 3.62 -43.49
CA GLY A 18 -6.75 3.57 -44.45
C GLY A 18 -5.84 4.81 -44.43
N SER A 19 -5.18 5.11 -45.54
CA SER A 19 -4.10 6.14 -45.58
C SER A 19 -4.55 7.56 -45.24
N ALA A 20 -5.86 7.84 -45.26
CA ALA A 20 -6.42 9.14 -44.88
C ALA A 20 -6.31 9.41 -43.37
N GLN A 21 -6.28 8.36 -42.55
CA GLN A 21 -6.31 8.43 -41.08
C GLN A 21 -5.08 9.13 -40.49
N TRP A 22 -3.94 9.07 -41.19
CA TRP A 22 -2.71 9.75 -40.78
C TRP A 22 -2.31 10.93 -41.70
N ARG A 23 -2.71 10.91 -42.98
CA ARG A 23 -2.34 12.00 -43.93
C ARG A 23 -3.11 13.29 -43.69
N VAL A 24 -4.39 13.19 -43.32
CA VAL A 24 -5.24 14.38 -43.11
C VAL A 24 -4.87 15.13 -41.84
N PRO A 25 -4.64 14.47 -40.69
CA PRO A 25 -4.12 15.16 -39.51
C PRO A 25 -2.78 15.84 -39.77
N LEU A 26 -1.85 15.14 -40.44
CA LEU A 26 -0.54 15.70 -40.80
C LEU A 26 -0.67 16.95 -41.69
N ALA A 27 -1.57 16.93 -42.68
CA ALA A 27 -1.82 18.06 -43.56
C ALA A 27 -2.46 19.25 -42.82
N LEU A 28 -3.40 19.00 -41.90
CA LEU A 28 -4.03 20.04 -41.08
C LEU A 28 -3.05 20.70 -40.11
N GLN A 29 -2.10 19.93 -39.56
CA GLN A 29 -1.07 20.46 -38.68
C GLN A 29 -0.11 21.40 -39.43
N LEU A 30 0.19 21.12 -40.71
CA LEU A 30 1.01 21.99 -41.56
C LEU A 30 0.34 23.36 -41.85
N VAL A 31 -0.99 23.43 -41.83
CA VAL A 31 -1.74 24.68 -42.08
C VAL A 31 -1.48 25.72 -40.99
N PHE A 32 -1.21 25.31 -39.75
CA PHE A 32 -0.92 26.24 -38.65
C PHE A 32 0.55 26.64 -38.56
N ILE A 33 1.47 25.80 -39.06
CA ILE A 33 2.91 26.08 -39.06
C ILE A 33 3.26 27.23 -40.01
N LEU A 34 2.62 27.32 -41.18
CA LEU A 34 2.93 28.36 -42.17
C LEU A 34 2.56 29.78 -41.70
N PRO A 35 1.38 30.04 -41.10
CA PRO A 35 1.05 31.32 -40.48
C PRO A 35 1.94 31.65 -39.27
N LEU A 36 2.34 30.65 -38.47
CA LEU A 36 3.18 30.87 -37.30
C LEU A 36 4.63 31.22 -37.70
N LEU A 37 5.15 30.59 -38.77
CA LEU A 37 6.38 31.00 -39.44
C LEU A 37 6.26 32.42 -40.00
N PHE A 38 5.13 32.76 -40.62
CA PHE A 38 4.90 34.12 -41.14
C PHE A 38 4.81 35.16 -40.02
N LEU A 39 4.08 34.89 -38.94
CA LEU A 39 3.96 35.77 -37.78
C LEU A 39 5.29 35.94 -37.04
N SER A 40 6.05 34.85 -36.85
CA SER A 40 7.36 34.92 -36.20
C SER A 40 8.42 35.66 -37.03
N LEU A 41 8.35 35.59 -38.36
CA LEU A 41 9.29 36.29 -39.25
C LEU A 41 8.94 37.76 -39.50
N PHE A 42 7.67 38.16 -39.38
CA PHE A 42 7.22 39.49 -39.80
C PHE A 42 6.52 40.33 -38.73
N VAL A 43 6.17 39.76 -37.57
CA VAL A 43 5.39 40.46 -36.52
C VAL A 43 6.09 40.47 -35.16
N VAL A 44 6.92 39.48 -34.84
CA VAL A 44 7.66 39.45 -33.58
C VAL A 44 8.87 40.38 -33.67
N PRO A 45 9.07 41.32 -32.72
CA PRO A 45 10.25 42.20 -32.73
C PRO A 45 11.54 41.39 -32.62
N GLU A 46 12.56 41.85 -33.34
CA GLU A 46 13.88 41.21 -33.37
C GLU A 46 14.48 41.09 -31.97
N SER A 47 15.23 40.01 -31.73
CA SER A 47 15.80 39.75 -30.40
C SER A 47 16.79 40.88 -29.98
N PRO A 48 16.87 41.21 -28.68
CA PRO A 48 17.81 42.23 -28.17
C PRO A 48 19.27 42.00 -28.59
N ARG A 49 19.70 40.72 -28.69
CA ARG A 49 21.05 40.35 -29.15
C ARG A 49 21.26 40.64 -30.63
N TRP A 50 20.27 40.38 -31.49
CA TRP A 50 20.36 40.72 -32.91
C TRP A 50 20.40 42.23 -33.12
N LEU A 51 19.58 42.98 -32.38
CA LEU A 51 19.56 44.45 -32.43
C LEU A 51 20.90 45.04 -31.94
N ALA A 52 21.47 44.52 -30.85
CA ALA A 52 22.78 44.92 -30.36
C ALA A 52 23.90 44.63 -31.38
N ALA A 53 23.84 43.50 -32.09
CA ALA A 53 24.78 43.15 -33.17
C ALA A 53 24.69 44.02 -34.42
N HIS A 54 23.62 44.81 -34.56
CA HIS A 54 23.46 45.78 -35.66
C HIS A 54 23.58 47.23 -35.17
N GLU A 55 24.27 47.44 -34.04
CA GLU A 55 24.48 48.75 -33.41
C GLU A 55 23.19 49.48 -32.99
N ARG A 56 22.05 48.77 -32.93
CA ARG A 56 20.73 49.31 -32.52
C ARG A 56 20.47 49.07 -31.02
N VAL A 57 21.45 49.43 -30.21
CA VAL A 57 21.47 49.22 -28.74
C VAL A 57 20.27 49.86 -28.01
N PRO A 58 19.78 51.07 -28.36
CA PRO A 58 18.62 51.65 -27.69
C PRO A 58 17.33 50.86 -27.91
N GLU A 59 17.17 50.25 -29.08
CA GLU A 59 16.00 49.43 -29.41
C GLU A 59 16.06 48.07 -28.73
N ALA A 60 17.25 47.47 -28.63
CA ALA A 60 17.48 46.27 -27.84
C ALA A 60 17.10 46.48 -26.37
N LYS A 61 17.48 47.63 -25.79
CA LYS A 61 17.11 48.01 -24.42
C LYS A 61 15.60 48.16 -24.27
N ALA A 62 14.93 48.84 -25.21
CA ALA A 62 13.47 48.99 -25.20
C ALA A 62 12.71 47.65 -25.30
N VAL A 63 13.25 46.66 -26.04
CA VAL A 63 12.70 45.30 -26.10
C VAL A 63 12.87 44.58 -24.76
N LEU A 64 14.03 44.71 -24.10
CA LEU A 64 14.26 44.14 -22.77
C LEU A 64 13.37 44.78 -21.69
N GLU A 65 13.19 46.10 -21.73
CA GLU A 65 12.28 46.84 -20.84
C GLU A 65 10.82 46.36 -21.02
N ARG A 66 10.39 46.10 -22.26
CA ARG A 66 9.05 45.57 -22.57
C ARG A 66 8.83 44.12 -22.15
N LEU A 67 9.88 43.31 -22.12
CA LEU A 67 9.81 41.90 -21.74
C LEU A 67 9.61 41.68 -20.23
N GLY A 68 9.60 42.76 -19.43
CA GLY A 68 9.05 42.75 -18.08
C GLY A 68 9.79 41.83 -17.12
N PHE A 69 11.12 41.93 -17.07
CA PHE A 69 11.88 41.30 -15.98
C PHE A 69 11.45 41.89 -14.63
N PRO A 70 11.13 41.08 -13.60
CA PRO A 70 10.78 41.61 -12.29
C PRO A 70 12.02 42.24 -11.66
N ILE A 71 12.06 43.57 -11.59
CA ILE A 71 13.15 44.31 -10.93
C ILE A 71 12.76 44.48 -9.45
N PRO A 72 13.51 43.93 -8.48
CA PRO A 72 13.33 44.24 -7.07
C PRO A 72 13.55 45.75 -6.85
N GLU A 73 12.65 46.43 -6.13
CA GLU A 73 12.76 47.87 -5.89
C GLU A 73 14.14 48.26 -5.30
N GLY A 74 14.94 48.99 -6.07
CA GLY A 74 16.21 49.58 -5.61
C GLY A 74 17.44 49.37 -6.51
N ASP A 75 17.39 48.53 -7.55
CA ASP A 75 18.53 48.35 -8.49
C ASP A 75 18.19 48.85 -9.90
N GLU A 76 18.33 50.16 -10.13
CA GLU A 76 18.10 50.82 -11.43
C GLU A 76 19.10 50.41 -12.54
N GLY A 77 20.06 49.49 -12.27
CA GLY A 77 21.15 49.16 -13.19
C GLY A 77 21.10 47.79 -13.90
N GLU A 78 20.14 46.90 -13.60
CA GLU A 78 20.15 45.51 -14.09
C GLU A 78 19.98 45.38 -15.62
N ILE A 79 19.08 46.16 -16.23
CA ILE A 79 18.90 46.14 -17.69
C ILE A 79 20.18 46.59 -18.40
N ASP A 80 20.92 47.54 -17.82
CA ASP A 80 22.19 48.01 -18.37
C ASP A 80 23.31 46.97 -18.22
N LYS A 81 23.33 46.19 -17.14
CA LYS A 81 24.27 45.05 -16.99
C LYS A 81 23.98 43.95 -18.02
N VAL A 82 22.71 43.60 -18.23
CA VAL A 82 22.31 42.62 -19.26
C VAL A 82 22.67 43.14 -20.65
N MET A 83 22.41 44.42 -20.95
CA MET A 83 22.80 45.02 -22.23
C MET A 83 24.30 45.06 -22.44
N THR A 84 25.08 45.33 -21.38
CA THR A 84 26.55 45.28 -21.44
C THR A 84 27.02 43.86 -21.76
N THR A 85 26.46 42.85 -21.08
CA THR A 85 26.78 41.42 -21.31
C THR A 85 26.45 41.00 -22.73
N ILE A 86 25.28 41.38 -23.25
CA ILE A 86 24.88 41.09 -24.64
C ILE A 86 25.85 41.75 -25.62
N THR A 87 26.22 43.01 -25.40
CA THR A 87 27.12 43.76 -26.28
C THR A 87 28.54 43.19 -26.27
N ASP A 88 29.04 42.80 -25.11
CA ASP A 88 30.37 42.19 -24.98
C ASP A 88 30.42 40.80 -25.62
N THR A 89 29.34 40.02 -25.49
CA THR A 89 29.20 38.71 -26.17
C THR A 89 29.16 38.88 -27.69
N VAL A 90 28.43 39.88 -28.19
CA VAL A 90 28.39 40.21 -29.62
C VAL A 90 29.77 40.61 -30.15
N LYS A 91 30.50 41.47 -29.42
CA LYS A 91 31.87 41.85 -29.78
C LYS A 91 32.84 40.68 -29.75
N PHE A 92 32.65 39.76 -28.80
CA PHE A 92 33.41 38.53 -28.73
C PHE A 92 33.11 37.63 -29.95
N ASP A 93 31.84 37.48 -30.34
CA ASP A 93 31.44 36.71 -31.52
C ASP A 93 31.92 37.34 -32.85
N GLU A 94 31.98 38.67 -32.94
CA GLU A 94 32.56 39.38 -34.10
C GLU A 94 34.05 39.04 -34.32
N GLN A 95 34.81 38.78 -33.24
CA GLN A 95 36.22 38.36 -33.33
C GLN A 95 36.39 36.97 -33.97
N PHE A 96 35.36 36.11 -33.90
CA PHE A 96 35.37 34.77 -34.50
C PHE A 96 34.66 34.68 -35.85
N GLY A 97 34.09 35.81 -36.34
CA GLY A 97 33.40 35.90 -37.62
C GLY A 97 32.06 35.15 -37.62
N SER A 98 30.97 35.85 -37.32
CA SER A 98 29.62 35.29 -37.38
C SER A 98 29.21 35.00 -38.84
N GLY A 99 29.09 33.72 -39.19
CA GLY A 99 28.56 33.29 -40.49
C GLY A 99 27.11 33.74 -40.69
N ARG A 100 26.78 34.16 -41.91
CA ARG A 100 25.40 34.49 -42.31
C ARG A 100 24.58 33.20 -42.46
N TRP A 101 23.26 33.28 -42.46
CA TRP A 101 22.37 32.13 -42.73
C TRP A 101 22.68 31.39 -44.05
N ILE A 102 23.29 32.09 -45.03
CA ILE A 102 23.78 31.52 -46.28
C ILE A 102 25.02 30.62 -46.10
N ASP A 103 25.78 30.78 -45.02
CA ASP A 103 26.91 29.90 -44.68
C ASP A 103 26.44 28.52 -44.19
N VAL A 104 25.20 28.40 -43.71
CA VAL A 104 24.56 27.08 -43.49
C VAL A 104 24.42 26.32 -44.81
N TRP A 105 24.18 27.01 -45.93
CA TRP A 105 24.22 26.41 -47.27
C TRP A 105 25.63 26.05 -47.73
N ARG A 106 26.68 26.74 -47.24
CA ARG A 106 28.08 26.38 -47.51
C ARG A 106 28.53 25.13 -46.74
N LEU A 107 27.96 24.86 -45.56
CA LEU A 107 28.17 23.60 -44.82
C LEU A 107 27.76 22.36 -45.63
N PHE A 108 26.84 22.48 -46.60
CA PHE A 108 26.50 21.39 -47.51
C PHE A 108 27.61 21.07 -48.52
N LYS A 109 28.52 22.02 -48.79
CA LYS A 109 29.61 21.86 -49.77
C LYS A 109 31.00 21.64 -49.15
N HIS A 110 31.27 22.11 -47.93
CA HIS A 110 32.56 21.93 -47.25
C HIS A 110 32.39 21.62 -45.75
N GLU A 111 33.23 20.70 -45.23
CA GLU A 111 33.31 20.36 -43.80
C GLU A 111 34.13 21.40 -43.04
N ASP A 112 33.59 21.88 -41.93
CA ASP A 112 34.29 22.75 -40.97
C ASP A 112 35.02 21.92 -39.91
N ALA A 113 36.03 22.51 -39.26
CA ALA A 113 36.90 21.81 -38.30
C ALA A 113 36.12 21.18 -37.12
N ILE A 114 34.98 21.78 -36.73
CA ILE A 114 34.11 21.30 -35.65
C ILE A 114 32.99 20.34 -36.13
N ARG A 115 32.91 20.07 -37.44
CA ARG A 115 31.92 19.18 -38.09
C ARG A 115 30.48 19.56 -37.80
N SER A 116 30.15 20.85 -37.83
CA SER A 116 28.83 21.41 -37.53
C SER A 116 27.72 20.79 -38.39
N ARG A 117 28.01 20.51 -39.66
CA ARG A 117 27.06 19.79 -40.54
C ARG A 117 26.67 18.45 -39.96
N ARG A 118 27.63 17.65 -39.51
CA ARG A 118 27.38 16.31 -38.97
C ARG A 118 26.59 16.40 -37.67
N ARG A 119 26.91 17.37 -36.81
CA ARG A 119 26.20 17.63 -35.56
C ARG A 119 24.75 18.08 -35.79
N LEU A 120 24.52 18.99 -36.73
CA LEU A 120 23.18 19.46 -37.10
C LEU A 120 22.34 18.31 -37.66
N PHE A 121 22.89 17.51 -38.59
CA PHE A 121 22.17 16.34 -39.11
C PHE A 121 21.92 15.28 -38.05
N ILE A 122 22.86 15.06 -37.12
CA ILE A 122 22.64 14.17 -35.98
C ILE A 122 21.52 14.71 -35.09
N ALA A 123 21.50 16.01 -34.76
CA ALA A 123 20.46 16.61 -33.93
C ALA A 123 19.08 16.57 -34.62
N CYS A 124 19.00 16.94 -35.90
CA CYS A 124 17.75 16.86 -36.67
C CYS A 124 17.30 15.40 -36.87
N ALA A 125 18.22 14.47 -37.06
CA ALA A 125 17.90 13.05 -37.17
C ALA A 125 17.44 12.50 -35.82
N ILE A 126 18.09 12.83 -34.71
CA ILE A 126 17.65 12.46 -33.35
C ILE A 126 16.24 12.99 -33.12
N GLN A 127 15.97 14.26 -33.40
CA GLN A 127 14.63 14.84 -33.20
C GLN A 127 13.59 14.25 -34.15
N GLY A 128 13.97 14.00 -35.40
CA GLY A 128 13.12 13.33 -36.38
C GLY A 128 12.79 11.90 -35.98
N PHE A 129 13.78 11.12 -35.52
CA PHE A 129 13.59 9.76 -35.01
C PHE A 129 12.87 9.72 -33.67
N GLN A 130 12.97 10.75 -32.83
CA GLN A 130 12.19 10.87 -31.60
C GLN A 130 10.69 11.04 -31.91
N GLN A 131 10.36 11.83 -32.94
CA GLN A 131 8.98 12.04 -33.38
C GLN A 131 8.44 10.86 -34.20
N LEU A 132 9.26 10.27 -35.08
CA LEU A 132 8.90 9.11 -35.90
C LEU A 132 8.86 7.80 -35.10
N GLY A 133 9.66 7.68 -34.05
CA GLY A 133 9.76 6.50 -33.20
C GLY A 133 8.61 6.36 -32.18
N GLY A 134 7.65 7.29 -32.18
CA GLY A 134 6.47 7.19 -31.33
C GLY A 134 6.77 7.12 -29.83
N VAL A 135 7.93 7.62 -29.37
CA VAL A 135 8.41 7.43 -27.98
C VAL A 135 7.57 8.19 -26.94
N ASN A 136 6.64 9.05 -27.40
CA ASN A 136 5.60 9.65 -26.54
C ASN A 136 4.32 8.80 -26.44
N GLY A 137 4.24 7.70 -27.18
CA GLY A 137 3.27 6.64 -26.93
C GLY A 137 3.74 5.84 -25.72
N LEU A 138 3.25 6.20 -24.54
CA LEU A 138 3.31 5.31 -23.40
C LEU A 138 2.72 3.97 -23.87
N PRO A 139 3.45 2.84 -23.80
CA PRO A 139 2.87 1.55 -24.07
C PRO A 139 1.78 1.33 -23.01
N LEU A 140 0.54 1.62 -23.39
CA LEU A 140 -0.62 1.22 -22.62
C LEU A 140 -0.66 -0.29 -22.70
N ILE A 141 -0.74 -0.94 -21.55
CA ILE A 141 -1.15 -2.34 -21.50
C ILE A 141 -2.52 -2.37 -22.16
N PRO A 142 -2.75 -3.21 -23.19
CA PRO A 142 -4.03 -3.25 -23.86
C PRO A 142 -5.08 -3.79 -22.89
N SER A 143 -5.67 -2.95 -22.05
CA SER A 143 -6.84 -3.30 -21.25
C SER A 143 -8.10 -3.09 -22.09
N GLU A 144 -9.03 -4.02 -22.00
CA GLU A 144 -10.28 -4.01 -22.75
C GLU A 144 -11.45 -3.81 -21.77
N PRO A 145 -12.02 -2.59 -21.69
CA PRO A 145 -13.23 -2.35 -20.91
C PRO A 145 -14.39 -3.20 -21.46
N ILE A 146 -15.13 -3.84 -20.56
CA ILE A 146 -16.35 -4.57 -20.89
C ILE A 146 -17.54 -3.66 -20.60
N SER A 147 -18.34 -3.34 -21.62
CA SER A 147 -19.53 -2.48 -21.42
C SER A 147 -20.57 -3.21 -20.57
N LEU A 148 -20.97 -2.54 -19.49
CA LEU A 148 -22.04 -2.96 -18.58
C LEU A 148 -23.36 -2.21 -18.87
N ASP A 149 -23.44 -1.42 -19.95
CA ASP A 149 -24.59 -0.53 -20.23
C ASP A 149 -25.93 -1.28 -20.30
N HIS A 150 -25.90 -2.57 -20.66
CA HIS A 150 -27.08 -3.43 -20.76
C HIS A 150 -27.47 -4.11 -19.44
N LEU A 151 -26.64 -3.97 -18.39
CA LEU A 151 -26.86 -4.55 -17.05
C LEU A 151 -27.12 -3.49 -15.98
N PHE A 152 -26.84 -2.21 -16.24
CA PHE A 152 -27.14 -1.16 -15.27
C PHE A 152 -28.63 -1.22 -14.88
N ASN A 153 -28.87 -1.21 -13.57
CA ASN A 153 -30.20 -1.44 -12.99
C ASN A 153 -30.44 -0.58 -11.74
N ASN A 154 -29.53 0.35 -11.45
CA ASN A 154 -29.59 1.20 -10.28
C ASN A 154 -28.97 2.58 -10.54
N VAL A 155 -29.49 3.59 -9.84
CA VAL A 155 -28.97 4.96 -9.81
C VAL A 155 -28.23 5.16 -8.49
N ALA A 156 -26.94 4.84 -8.45
CA ALA A 156 -26.07 4.98 -7.28
C ALA A 156 -25.75 6.43 -6.92
N SER A 157 -25.80 7.36 -7.88
CA SER A 157 -25.26 8.70 -7.71
C SER A 157 -26.25 9.82 -8.02
N GLY A 158 -26.02 10.95 -7.38
CA GLY A 158 -26.73 12.20 -7.59
C GLY A 158 -27.96 12.35 -6.66
N PRO A 159 -28.67 13.48 -6.78
CA PRO A 159 -29.67 13.88 -5.78
C PRO A 159 -30.87 12.95 -5.63
N THR A 160 -31.21 12.24 -6.71
CA THR A 160 -32.32 11.28 -6.75
C THR A 160 -31.82 9.84 -6.72
N GLY A 161 -30.53 9.63 -6.45
CA GLY A 161 -29.93 8.31 -6.38
C GLY A 161 -30.34 7.56 -5.11
N ASP A 162 -30.21 6.25 -5.18
CA ASP A 162 -30.40 5.33 -4.08
C ASP A 162 -29.36 4.19 -4.20
N PHE A 163 -28.20 4.42 -3.59
CA PHE A 163 -27.15 3.43 -3.52
C PHE A 163 -27.47 2.34 -2.50
N ASP A 164 -27.93 2.69 -1.29
CA ASP A 164 -28.09 1.77 -0.13
C ASP A 164 -29.52 1.27 0.11
N GLY A 165 -30.47 1.63 -0.76
CA GLY A 165 -31.88 1.22 -0.65
C GLY A 165 -32.65 2.03 0.39
N ALA A 166 -32.00 3.01 1.01
CA ALA A 166 -32.54 3.94 2.00
C ALA A 166 -32.54 5.39 1.50
N GLY A 167 -32.21 5.64 0.23
CA GLY A 167 -32.13 6.96 -0.37
C GLY A 167 -30.79 7.67 -0.16
N SER A 168 -29.75 6.94 0.24
CA SER A 168 -28.38 7.49 0.31
C SER A 168 -27.66 7.29 -1.01
N ALA A 169 -26.86 8.25 -1.47
CA ALA A 169 -26.22 8.19 -2.79
C ALA A 169 -24.86 8.88 -2.86
N TYR A 170 -24.06 8.52 -3.87
CA TYR A 170 -22.83 9.23 -4.20
C TYR A 170 -23.12 10.68 -4.63
N PRO A 171 -22.28 11.67 -4.28
CA PRO A 171 -22.56 13.08 -4.59
C PRO A 171 -22.57 13.40 -6.08
N SER A 172 -21.79 12.66 -6.89
CA SER A 172 -21.71 12.87 -8.32
C SER A 172 -21.62 11.57 -9.08
N MET A 173 -22.20 11.59 -10.27
CA MET A 173 -22.29 10.44 -11.15
C MET A 173 -20.95 10.10 -11.79
N LEU A 174 -20.58 8.82 -11.75
CA LEU A 174 -19.41 8.29 -12.42
C LEU A 174 -19.75 8.00 -13.89
N ARG A 175 -19.17 8.78 -14.81
CA ARG A 175 -19.42 8.63 -16.25
C ARG A 175 -18.15 8.69 -17.08
N GLY A 176 -18.23 8.03 -18.24
CA GLY A 176 -17.17 8.07 -19.25
C GLY A 176 -15.99 7.16 -18.93
N ASN A 177 -14.83 7.53 -19.48
CA ASN A 177 -13.61 6.73 -19.33
C ASN A 177 -12.82 7.19 -18.12
N PHE A 178 -12.34 6.22 -17.35
CA PHE A 178 -11.46 6.44 -16.22
C PHE A 178 -10.26 5.51 -16.34
N THR A 179 -9.07 6.02 -16.05
CA THR A 179 -7.85 5.21 -16.07
C THR A 179 -7.27 5.18 -14.67
N TYR A 180 -7.07 3.98 -14.14
CA TYR A 180 -6.40 3.76 -12.86
C TYR A 180 -5.36 2.66 -13.05
N ASP A 181 -4.13 2.92 -12.58
CA ASP A 181 -2.98 2.01 -12.73
C ASP A 181 -2.77 1.49 -14.19
N ARG A 182 -2.95 2.40 -15.16
CA ARG A 182 -2.91 2.15 -16.62
C ARG A 182 -3.97 1.17 -17.14
N ILE A 183 -4.97 0.81 -16.32
CA ILE A 183 -6.15 0.07 -16.75
C ILE A 183 -7.25 1.06 -17.09
N LEU A 184 -7.78 0.94 -18.31
CA LEU A 184 -8.93 1.70 -18.77
C LEU A 184 -10.22 1.03 -18.26
N PHE A 185 -11.07 1.83 -17.65
CA PHE A 185 -12.42 1.48 -17.24
C PHE A 185 -13.43 2.34 -18.00
N GLN A 186 -14.58 1.74 -18.27
CA GLN A 186 -15.71 2.40 -18.91
C GLN A 186 -16.88 2.44 -17.92
N PHE A 187 -17.15 3.61 -17.35
CA PHE A 187 -18.34 3.86 -16.54
C PHE A 187 -19.56 4.13 -17.42
N ALA A 188 -20.74 4.32 -16.83
CA ALA A 188 -21.97 4.56 -17.58
C ALA A 188 -21.89 5.74 -18.56
N HIS A 189 -22.40 5.54 -19.77
CA HIS A 189 -22.38 6.56 -20.84
C HIS A 189 -23.73 7.26 -21.00
N VAL A 190 -24.82 6.49 -21.00
CA VAL A 190 -26.18 6.93 -21.35
C VAL A 190 -27.17 6.42 -20.29
N GLY A 191 -28.30 7.10 -20.09
CA GLY A 191 -29.32 6.70 -19.11
C GLY A 191 -29.16 7.37 -17.75
N ALA A 192 -30.05 7.05 -16.81
CA ALA A 192 -29.97 7.53 -15.43
C ALA A 192 -29.21 6.55 -14.52
N GLU A 193 -29.23 5.27 -14.84
CA GLU A 193 -28.56 4.20 -14.10
C GLU A 193 -27.05 4.24 -14.36
N ASP A 194 -26.25 4.00 -13.32
CA ASP A 194 -24.80 4.17 -13.32
C ASP A 194 -24.03 3.04 -12.61
N ASN A 195 -24.73 2.04 -12.07
CA ASN A 195 -24.13 0.83 -11.53
C ASN A 195 -25.04 -0.40 -11.72
N VAL A 196 -24.46 -1.58 -11.55
CA VAL A 196 -25.16 -2.87 -11.50
C VAL A 196 -25.22 -3.33 -10.04
N ILE A 197 -26.40 -3.58 -9.52
CA ILE A 197 -26.61 -4.44 -8.34
C ILE A 197 -26.65 -5.88 -8.84
N THR A 198 -25.66 -6.69 -8.50
CA THR A 198 -25.43 -7.98 -9.17
C THR A 198 -26.30 -9.10 -8.61
N SER A 199 -27.03 -9.82 -9.45
CA SER A 199 -27.93 -10.91 -9.05
C SER A 199 -27.51 -12.30 -9.55
N GLY A 200 -26.28 -12.43 -10.04
CA GLY A 200 -25.77 -13.67 -10.64
C GLY A 200 -25.77 -13.64 -12.16
N GLU A 201 -25.74 -12.46 -12.77
CA GLU A 201 -25.75 -12.28 -14.22
C GLU A 201 -24.53 -12.95 -14.86
N VAL A 202 -24.73 -13.51 -16.05
CA VAL A 202 -23.65 -14.14 -16.83
C VAL A 202 -23.27 -13.23 -18.00
N LEU A 203 -22.09 -12.62 -17.90
CA LEU A 203 -21.45 -11.87 -18.96
C LEU A 203 -20.78 -12.85 -19.95
N LYS A 204 -21.36 -12.99 -21.14
CA LYS A 204 -20.74 -13.75 -22.24
C LYS A 204 -19.82 -12.84 -23.02
N LEU A 205 -18.59 -13.29 -23.27
CA LEU A 205 -17.67 -12.57 -24.13
C LEU A 205 -18.01 -12.87 -25.59
N ASP A 206 -18.04 -11.83 -26.44
CA ASP A 206 -18.34 -11.97 -27.87
C ASP A 206 -17.37 -12.94 -28.57
N GLU A 207 -16.09 -12.89 -28.19
CA GLU A 207 -15.05 -13.79 -28.65
C GLU A 207 -14.26 -14.31 -27.44
N PRO A 208 -14.24 -15.64 -27.21
CA PRO A 208 -13.40 -16.22 -26.18
C PRO A 208 -11.93 -15.94 -26.44
N LYS A 209 -11.23 -15.42 -25.43
CA LYS A 209 -9.82 -15.02 -25.55
C LYS A 209 -9.03 -15.41 -24.32
N TYR A 210 -7.72 -15.60 -24.48
CA TYR A 210 -6.84 -15.78 -23.33
C TYR A 210 -6.78 -14.48 -22.53
N THR A 211 -7.30 -14.50 -21.31
CA THR A 211 -7.35 -13.34 -20.41
C THR A 211 -6.55 -13.68 -19.18
N ARG A 212 -5.58 -12.83 -18.82
CA ARG A 212 -4.72 -13.05 -17.64
C ARG A 212 -5.25 -12.39 -16.39
N GLU A 213 -5.96 -11.28 -16.52
CA GLU A 213 -6.41 -10.50 -15.37
C GLU A 213 -7.78 -9.89 -15.62
N MET A 214 -8.55 -9.77 -14.54
CA MET A 214 -9.76 -8.97 -14.49
C MET A 214 -9.57 -7.85 -13.47
N HIS A 215 -10.05 -6.66 -13.82
CA HIS A 215 -10.12 -5.51 -12.93
C HIS A 215 -11.57 -5.02 -12.83
N VAL A 216 -11.99 -4.63 -11.63
CA VAL A 216 -13.33 -4.09 -11.39
C VAL A 216 -13.30 -2.85 -10.52
N MET A 217 -14.24 -1.93 -10.78
CA MET A 217 -14.58 -0.82 -9.90
C MET A 217 -15.89 -1.16 -9.20
N TYR A 218 -15.88 -1.24 -7.88
CA TYR A 218 -17.00 -1.78 -7.11
C TYR A 218 -17.19 -1.07 -5.76
N ALA A 219 -18.36 -1.26 -5.17
CA ALA A 219 -18.61 -0.91 -3.78
C ALA A 219 -19.67 -1.83 -3.16
N GLY A 220 -19.63 -1.96 -1.84
CA GLY A 220 -20.62 -2.68 -1.06
C GLY A 220 -21.49 -1.74 -0.23
N ASP A 221 -22.68 -2.17 0.19
CA ASP A 221 -23.57 -1.40 1.10
C ASP A 221 -23.90 -2.17 2.40
N PHE A 222 -22.91 -2.86 2.94
CA PHE A 222 -23.08 -3.82 4.03
C PHE A 222 -23.30 -3.15 5.38
N ILE A 223 -24.25 -3.65 6.16
CA ILE A 223 -24.52 -3.14 7.52
C ILE A 223 -23.65 -3.87 8.57
N ASP A 224 -23.27 -5.13 8.31
CA ASP A 224 -22.67 -6.04 9.32
C ASP A 224 -21.16 -6.32 9.13
N GLY A 225 -20.44 -5.44 8.43
CA GLY A 225 -18.99 -5.57 8.19
C GLY A 225 -18.61 -6.13 6.82
N GLU A 226 -17.34 -6.50 6.64
CA GLU A 226 -16.81 -7.00 5.36
C GLU A 226 -17.32 -8.41 5.05
N THR A 227 -17.64 -8.64 3.78
CA THR A 227 -18.14 -9.94 3.29
C THR A 227 -17.35 -10.41 2.08
N GLY A 228 -17.53 -11.68 1.69
CA GLY A 228 -16.96 -12.23 0.47
C GLY A 228 -17.95 -12.16 -0.69
N ALA A 229 -17.46 -11.83 -1.89
CA ALA A 229 -18.20 -12.01 -3.14
C ALA A 229 -17.38 -12.87 -4.10
N LYS A 230 -18.03 -13.85 -4.73
CA LYS A 230 -17.36 -14.83 -5.58
C LYS A 230 -17.68 -14.62 -7.04
N PHE A 231 -16.66 -14.32 -7.83
CA PHE A 231 -16.72 -14.37 -9.28
C PHE A 231 -16.48 -15.79 -9.76
N ARG A 232 -17.21 -16.20 -10.79
CA ARG A 232 -17.03 -17.49 -11.44
C ARG A 232 -16.70 -17.29 -12.91
N PHE A 233 -15.60 -17.88 -13.34
CA PHE A 233 -15.05 -17.79 -14.69
C PHE A 233 -15.18 -19.15 -15.36
N GLU A 234 -15.76 -19.17 -16.57
CA GLU A 234 -15.85 -20.39 -17.37
C GLU A 234 -14.98 -20.25 -18.61
N PHE A 235 -14.22 -21.30 -18.90
CA PHE A 235 -13.30 -21.34 -20.03
C PHE A 235 -13.84 -22.25 -21.14
N THR A 236 -13.26 -22.17 -22.34
CA THR A 236 -13.71 -22.96 -23.50
C THR A 236 -13.45 -24.46 -23.38
N ASP A 237 -12.58 -24.88 -22.46
CA ASP A 237 -12.30 -26.29 -22.15
C ASP A 237 -13.20 -26.84 -21.02
N ASP A 238 -14.27 -26.11 -20.69
CA ASP A 238 -15.25 -26.41 -19.64
C ASP A 238 -14.70 -26.42 -18.21
N THR A 239 -13.46 -25.98 -18.01
CA THR A 239 -12.95 -25.71 -16.67
C THR A 239 -13.58 -24.44 -16.09
N ILE A 240 -13.60 -24.41 -14.76
CA ILE A 240 -14.14 -23.30 -13.98
C ILE A 240 -13.07 -22.82 -13.01
N GLN A 241 -12.93 -21.50 -12.90
CA GLN A 241 -12.20 -20.87 -11.82
C GLN A 241 -13.18 -20.03 -11.01
N GLU A 242 -13.13 -20.15 -9.68
CA GLU A 242 -13.86 -19.26 -8.79
C GLU A 242 -12.85 -18.45 -7.99
N VAL A 243 -13.06 -17.14 -7.95
CA VAL A 243 -12.21 -16.22 -7.18
C VAL A 243 -13.10 -15.42 -6.27
N GLU A 244 -12.75 -15.44 -4.99
CA GLU A 244 -13.41 -14.62 -3.98
C GLU A 244 -12.69 -13.28 -3.83
N LEU A 245 -13.46 -12.21 -3.68
CA LEU A 245 -12.98 -10.91 -3.24
C LEU A 245 -13.55 -10.58 -1.87
N SER A 246 -12.77 -9.84 -1.07
CA SER A 246 -13.31 -9.15 0.10
C SER A 246 -14.01 -7.85 -0.32
N VAL A 247 -15.32 -7.81 -0.11
CA VAL A 247 -16.15 -6.67 -0.47
C VAL A 247 -16.05 -5.59 0.59
N LYS A 248 -15.66 -4.40 0.15
CA LYS A 248 -15.45 -3.22 0.96
C LYS A 248 -16.70 -2.34 0.94
N ASN A 249 -17.09 -1.83 2.10
CA ASN A 249 -18.24 -0.94 2.23
C ASN A 249 -17.98 0.40 1.50
N TRP A 250 -19.03 1.00 0.94
CA TRP A 250 -18.97 2.25 0.19
C TRP A 250 -18.71 3.45 1.08
N TRP A 251 -19.21 3.45 2.32
CA TRP A 251 -18.81 4.39 3.35
C TRP A 251 -18.31 3.63 4.57
N THR A 252 -17.40 4.26 5.30
CA THR A 252 -16.90 3.73 6.56
C THR A 252 -16.55 4.87 7.48
N LEU A 253 -16.78 4.68 8.78
CA LEU A 253 -16.34 5.59 9.85
C LEU A 253 -14.81 5.51 10.06
N HIS A 254 -14.21 4.41 9.62
CA HIS A 254 -12.78 4.12 9.75
C HIS A 254 -12.07 4.23 8.41
N TRP A 255 -10.87 4.80 8.40
CA TRP A 255 -10.04 5.03 7.21
C TRP A 255 -9.43 3.77 6.57
N LEU A 256 -9.98 2.59 6.91
CA LEU A 256 -9.69 1.32 6.27
C LEU A 256 -10.09 1.40 4.80
N ASN A 257 -9.39 0.67 3.93
CA ASN A 257 -9.88 0.40 2.57
C ASN A 257 -10.02 1.65 1.69
N LYS A 258 -8.95 2.41 1.46
CA LYS A 258 -9.01 3.56 0.54
C LYS A 258 -9.25 3.13 -0.91
N GLY A 259 -10.35 3.59 -1.50
CA GLY A 259 -10.67 3.38 -2.91
C GLY A 259 -10.02 4.44 -3.81
N PRO A 260 -9.81 4.17 -5.12
CA PRO A 260 -9.26 5.14 -6.07
C PRO A 260 -10.18 6.35 -6.33
N ILE A 261 -11.48 6.24 -6.05
CA ILE A 261 -12.44 7.33 -6.19
C ILE A 261 -13.05 7.58 -4.82
N GLN A 262 -12.96 8.81 -4.34
CA GLN A 262 -13.38 9.19 -3.00
C GLN A 262 -14.21 10.48 -3.03
N TYR A 263 -15.14 10.56 -2.10
CA TYR A 263 -15.97 11.71 -1.83
C TYR A 263 -15.97 12.01 -0.34
N PRO A 264 -15.86 13.29 0.07
CA PRO A 264 -15.81 13.68 1.48
C PRO A 264 -17.16 13.55 2.21
N TYR A 265 -18.21 13.14 1.50
CA TYR A 265 -19.54 12.90 2.04
C TYR A 265 -20.34 12.03 1.06
N HIS A 266 -21.46 11.49 1.53
CA HIS A 266 -22.56 11.01 0.70
C HIS A 266 -23.85 11.78 1.02
N LEU A 267 -24.77 11.72 0.06
CA LEU A 267 -26.12 12.25 0.22
C LEU A 267 -26.93 11.25 1.03
N ILE A 268 -27.79 11.76 1.91
CA ILE A 268 -28.78 10.97 2.68
C ILE A 268 -30.15 11.62 2.51
N ASP A 269 -31.21 10.81 2.63
CA ASP A 269 -32.61 11.25 2.49
C ASP A 269 -32.87 12.00 1.16
N TYR A 270 -32.42 11.46 0.03
CA TYR A 270 -32.62 12.06 -1.32
C TYR A 270 -32.09 13.50 -1.43
N ASP A 271 -30.83 13.71 -1.04
CA ASP A 271 -30.10 15.00 -1.08
C ASP A 271 -30.66 16.09 -0.15
N THR A 272 -31.52 15.72 0.80
CA THR A 272 -31.99 16.68 1.80
C THR A 272 -30.97 16.90 2.92
N SER A 273 -30.04 15.97 3.12
CA SER A 273 -28.92 16.14 4.04
C SER A 273 -27.64 15.42 3.59
N LYS A 274 -26.51 15.75 4.22
CA LYS A 274 -25.18 15.20 3.92
C LYS A 274 -24.62 14.46 5.13
N ASN A 275 -24.10 13.26 4.89
CA ASN A 275 -23.31 12.52 5.86
C ASN A 275 -21.83 12.61 5.45
N TYR A 276 -21.00 13.15 6.33
CA TYR A 276 -19.58 13.44 6.08
C TYR A 276 -18.65 12.24 6.29
N ASN A 277 -19.19 11.02 6.39
CA ASN A 277 -18.36 9.82 6.27
C ASN A 277 -17.73 9.76 4.88
N LEU A 278 -16.45 9.36 4.84
CA LEU A 278 -15.72 9.17 3.59
C LEU A 278 -16.41 8.09 2.76
N THR A 279 -16.81 8.44 1.55
CA THR A 279 -17.52 7.57 0.61
C THR A 279 -16.63 7.24 -0.58
N GLN A 280 -16.57 5.99 -1.02
CA GLN A 280 -15.50 5.48 -1.86
C GLN A 280 -15.97 4.40 -2.83
N VAL A 281 -15.44 4.43 -4.06
CA VAL A 281 -15.46 3.29 -4.99
C VAL A 281 -14.09 2.63 -4.98
N HIS A 282 -14.10 1.31 -4.78
CA HIS A 282 -12.92 0.48 -4.62
C HIS A 282 -12.50 -0.14 -5.95
N HIS A 283 -11.21 -0.42 -6.08
CA HIS A 283 -10.67 -1.21 -7.17
C HIS A 283 -10.26 -2.59 -6.63
N TRP A 284 -10.56 -3.64 -7.39
CA TRP A 284 -10.05 -4.98 -7.14
C TRP A 284 -9.52 -5.58 -8.45
N SER A 285 -8.49 -6.40 -8.34
CA SER A 285 -7.92 -7.15 -9.45
C SER A 285 -7.68 -8.60 -9.06
N THR A 286 -7.75 -9.49 -10.05
CA THR A 286 -7.40 -10.90 -9.86
C THR A 286 -6.74 -11.48 -11.10
N ALA A 287 -5.80 -12.40 -10.87
CA ALA A 287 -5.29 -13.31 -11.87
C ALA A 287 -6.39 -14.28 -12.34
N LEU A 288 -6.41 -14.57 -13.64
CA LEU A 288 -7.20 -15.62 -14.26
C LEU A 288 -6.28 -16.71 -14.79
N ARG A 289 -6.76 -17.96 -14.72
CA ARG A 289 -6.07 -19.09 -15.35
C ARG A 289 -6.08 -18.88 -16.86
N THR A 290 -4.93 -19.09 -17.50
CA THR A 290 -4.73 -18.83 -18.93
C THR A 290 -4.48 -20.11 -19.71
N HIS A 291 -4.96 -21.26 -19.22
CA HIS A 291 -4.80 -22.55 -19.90
C HIS A 291 -5.79 -22.72 -21.06
N ALA A 292 -6.93 -22.05 -21.01
CA ALA A 292 -7.91 -21.96 -22.10
C ALA A 292 -8.48 -20.53 -22.22
N PRO A 293 -9.03 -20.14 -23.38
CA PRO A 293 -9.74 -18.88 -23.53
C PRO A 293 -10.93 -18.72 -22.57
N LEU A 294 -11.07 -17.54 -21.97
CA LEU A 294 -12.20 -17.16 -21.13
C LEU A 294 -13.46 -17.03 -21.99
N ARG A 295 -14.52 -17.74 -21.62
CA ARG A 295 -15.80 -17.78 -22.34
C ARG A 295 -16.84 -16.86 -21.72
N SER A 296 -16.96 -16.89 -20.40
CA SER A 296 -17.94 -16.09 -19.66
C SER A 296 -17.54 -15.82 -18.23
N ILE A 297 -18.11 -14.76 -17.67
CA ILE A 297 -17.95 -14.33 -16.29
C ILE A 297 -19.33 -14.30 -15.64
N THR A 298 -19.53 -15.06 -14.57
CA THR A 298 -20.71 -14.97 -13.73
C THR A 298 -20.41 -14.00 -12.58
N LEU A 299 -21.21 -12.94 -12.48
CA LEU A 299 -21.13 -11.94 -11.43
C LEU A 299 -21.61 -12.54 -10.09
N PRO A 300 -21.11 -12.07 -8.94
CA PRO A 300 -21.54 -12.55 -7.64
C PRO A 300 -23.03 -12.21 -7.38
N PRO A 301 -23.81 -13.11 -6.76
CA PRO A 301 -25.18 -12.77 -6.36
C PRO A 301 -25.18 -11.87 -5.11
N THR A 302 -26.11 -10.92 -5.03
CA THR A 302 -26.36 -10.10 -3.83
C THR A 302 -27.25 -10.82 -2.80
N GLY A 303 -26.98 -10.61 -1.51
CA GLY A 303 -27.93 -10.94 -0.44
C GLY A 303 -28.98 -9.85 -0.23
N SER A 304 -30.04 -10.14 0.53
CA SER A 304 -31.17 -9.21 0.74
C SER A 304 -30.82 -7.91 1.49
N TYR A 305 -29.69 -7.88 2.21
CA TYR A 305 -29.25 -6.76 3.07
C TYR A 305 -27.81 -6.30 2.79
N ASN A 306 -27.16 -6.92 1.80
CA ASN A 306 -25.72 -6.95 1.63
C ASN A 306 -25.46 -7.05 0.12
N ARG A 307 -25.52 -5.90 -0.55
CA ARG A 307 -25.50 -5.80 -2.01
C ARG A 307 -24.10 -5.48 -2.51
N PHE A 308 -23.75 -6.14 -3.61
CA PHE A 308 -22.53 -5.88 -4.36
C PHE A 308 -22.87 -5.00 -5.55
N HIS A 309 -22.23 -3.84 -5.63
CA HIS A 309 -22.41 -2.85 -6.68
C HIS A 309 -21.19 -2.84 -7.60
N LEU A 310 -21.40 -3.09 -8.89
CA LEU A 310 -20.37 -3.03 -9.91
C LEU A 310 -20.56 -1.78 -10.78
N PHE A 311 -19.53 -0.95 -10.88
CA PHE A 311 -19.55 0.28 -11.67
C PHE A 311 -18.85 0.13 -13.02
N ALA A 312 -17.75 -0.63 -13.08
CA ALA A 312 -17.02 -0.90 -14.31
C ALA A 312 -16.21 -2.19 -14.21
N LEU A 313 -15.96 -2.83 -15.37
CA LEU A 313 -15.15 -4.04 -15.50
C LEU A 313 -14.20 -3.90 -16.69
N SER A 314 -12.97 -4.36 -16.54
CA SER A 314 -11.96 -4.35 -17.60
C SER A 314 -11.14 -5.64 -17.57
N LEU A 315 -10.78 -6.15 -18.75
CA LEU A 315 -9.98 -7.37 -18.90
C LEU A 315 -8.61 -7.05 -19.47
N VAL A 316 -7.59 -7.79 -19.01
CA VAL A 316 -6.25 -7.74 -19.60
C VAL A 316 -6.00 -9.04 -20.36
N PRO A 317 -5.85 -8.99 -21.69
CA PRO A 317 -5.57 -10.16 -22.52
C PRO A 317 -4.15 -10.67 -22.28
N SER A 318 -3.97 -11.96 -22.48
CA SER A 318 -2.64 -12.60 -22.53
C SER A 318 -1.98 -12.38 -23.89
N ALA A 319 -0.66 -12.55 -23.93
CA ALA A 319 0.07 -12.63 -25.17
C ALA A 319 -0.32 -13.87 -25.99
N PRO A 320 -0.19 -13.83 -27.33
CA PRO A 320 -0.41 -15.00 -28.18
C PRO A 320 0.47 -16.20 -27.77
N LEU A 321 -0.04 -17.41 -28.01
CA LEU A 321 0.63 -18.69 -27.70
C LEU A 321 1.84 -19.02 -28.59
N LEU A 322 2.05 -18.28 -29.69
CA LEU A 322 3.10 -18.54 -30.67
C LEU A 322 4.47 -18.74 -29.99
N GLY A 323 5.05 -19.93 -30.16
CA GLY A 323 6.38 -20.29 -29.68
C GLY A 323 6.48 -20.90 -28.27
N CYS A 324 5.37 -21.06 -27.55
CA CYS A 324 5.31 -21.64 -26.20
C CYS A 324 4.49 -22.94 -26.10
N GLU A 325 4.03 -23.50 -27.23
CA GLU A 325 3.38 -24.82 -27.24
C GLU A 325 4.39 -25.94 -26.97
N PRO A 326 4.00 -27.02 -26.26
CA PRO A 326 4.74 -28.27 -26.33
C PRO A 326 4.81 -28.67 -27.81
N GLU A 327 5.98 -29.10 -28.31
CA GLU A 327 6.12 -29.54 -29.71
C GLU A 327 5.06 -30.60 -30.03
N LEU A 328 3.94 -30.19 -30.62
CA LEU A 328 3.02 -31.05 -31.31
C LEU A 328 3.79 -31.56 -32.52
N GLN A 329 4.29 -32.78 -32.43
CA GLN A 329 4.84 -33.51 -33.57
C GLN A 329 3.80 -33.49 -34.69
N ASN A 330 4.09 -32.66 -35.70
CA ASN A 330 3.37 -32.46 -36.96
C ASN A 330 2.06 -31.65 -36.84
N VAL A 331 2.00 -30.51 -37.55
CA VAL A 331 1.11 -30.28 -38.71
C VAL A 331 1.20 -28.82 -39.20
N ILE A 332 1.77 -28.68 -40.40
CA ILE A 332 1.42 -27.81 -41.54
C ILE A 332 1.51 -26.28 -41.38
N LEU A 333 2.50 -25.75 -42.10
CA LEU A 333 2.59 -24.40 -42.64
C LEU A 333 1.40 -24.09 -43.58
N SER A 334 0.68 -22.99 -43.37
CA SER A 334 0.16 -22.17 -44.48
C SER A 334 -0.24 -20.76 -44.01
N ASP A 335 0.56 -19.79 -44.45
CA ASP A 335 0.14 -18.56 -45.13
C ASP A 335 -1.05 -17.75 -44.56
N GLN A 336 -0.76 -16.69 -43.80
CA GLN A 336 -1.29 -15.32 -43.99
C GLN A 336 -0.38 -14.32 -43.25
N GLN A 337 0.26 -13.42 -44.01
CA GLN A 337 1.12 -12.35 -43.51
C GLN A 337 0.29 -11.10 -43.19
N ASP A 338 0.20 -10.75 -41.90
CA ASP A 338 -0.23 -9.44 -41.42
C ASP A 338 1.01 -8.53 -41.24
N PRO A 339 1.09 -7.33 -41.86
CA PRO A 339 2.28 -6.49 -41.85
C PRO A 339 2.64 -5.83 -40.51
N PHE A 340 1.85 -5.99 -39.44
CA PHE A 340 2.17 -5.41 -38.11
C PHE A 340 3.00 -6.31 -37.18
N MET A 341 3.32 -7.55 -37.57
CA MET A 341 4.20 -8.45 -36.80
C MET A 341 5.66 -8.44 -37.28
N SER A 342 6.30 -7.26 -37.33
CA SER A 342 7.73 -7.15 -37.61
C SER A 342 8.60 -7.17 -36.36
N SER A 343 8.66 -8.33 -35.72
CA SER A 343 9.86 -8.91 -35.09
C SER A 343 9.50 -10.36 -34.80
N HIS A 344 10.42 -11.31 -35.04
CA HIS A 344 10.16 -12.75 -34.92
C HIS A 344 9.24 -13.10 -33.73
N PRO A 345 8.24 -14.00 -33.88
CA PRO A 345 7.50 -14.49 -32.72
C PRO A 345 8.53 -15.08 -31.74
N SER A 346 8.78 -14.37 -30.63
CA SER A 346 9.78 -14.83 -29.67
C SER A 346 9.29 -16.17 -29.12
N THR A 347 10.18 -17.15 -29.03
CA THR A 347 9.87 -18.49 -28.49
C THR A 347 10.12 -18.59 -26.99
N GLY A 348 10.29 -17.44 -26.33
CA GLY A 348 10.66 -17.31 -24.92
C GLY A 348 9.64 -16.54 -24.08
N PRO A 349 9.96 -16.26 -22.80
CA PRO A 349 9.07 -15.52 -21.90
C PRO A 349 8.75 -14.14 -22.48
N ARG A 350 7.58 -13.60 -22.13
CA ARG A 350 7.20 -12.23 -22.49
C ARG A 350 6.97 -11.44 -21.21
N VAL A 351 8.06 -10.91 -20.68
CA VAL A 351 8.06 -10.10 -19.46
C VAL A 351 7.77 -8.65 -19.82
N ILE A 352 6.86 -8.04 -19.07
CA ILE A 352 6.58 -6.60 -19.13
C ILE A 352 6.71 -5.98 -17.75
N ILE A 353 6.95 -4.68 -17.71
CA ILE A 353 6.85 -3.87 -16.49
C ILE A 353 5.38 -3.46 -16.33
N ARG A 354 4.68 -4.07 -15.37
CA ARG A 354 3.26 -3.82 -15.09
C ARG A 354 3.04 -2.50 -14.37
N ARG A 355 3.92 -2.23 -13.40
CA ARG A 355 3.86 -1.05 -12.53
C ARG A 355 5.28 -0.73 -12.04
N ALA A 356 5.60 0.55 -11.96
CA ALA A 356 6.79 1.01 -11.25
C ALA A 356 6.46 2.30 -10.51
N ARG A 357 6.86 2.40 -9.24
CA ARG A 357 6.63 3.59 -8.40
C ARG A 357 7.79 3.81 -7.44
N THR A 358 8.12 5.07 -7.17
CA THR A 358 8.90 5.45 -5.99
C THR A 358 8.05 5.29 -4.73
N THR A 359 8.66 4.81 -3.65
CA THR A 359 8.01 4.69 -2.33
C THR A 359 8.61 5.69 -1.35
N THR A 360 7.99 5.86 -0.19
CA THR A 360 8.59 6.56 0.97
C THR A 360 9.33 5.62 1.92
N LYS A 361 9.67 4.40 1.48
CA LYS A 361 10.45 3.44 2.27
C LYS A 361 11.94 3.66 2.06
N LEU A 362 12.69 3.77 3.14
CA LEU A 362 14.14 3.94 3.16
C LEU A 362 14.82 2.72 3.76
N TYR A 363 16.00 2.38 3.25
CA TYR A 363 16.87 1.46 3.97
C TYR A 363 17.43 2.18 5.21
N GLU A 364 17.30 1.58 6.39
CA GLU A 364 17.83 2.17 7.62
C GLU A 364 19.33 2.46 7.52
N THR A 365 19.76 3.58 8.10
CA THR A 365 21.15 4.06 7.94
C THR A 365 22.18 3.21 8.68
N HIS A 366 21.74 2.58 9.77
CA HIS A 366 22.55 1.73 10.61
C HIS A 366 21.79 0.45 10.92
N ASP A 367 22.52 -0.66 11.07
CA ASP A 367 21.99 -1.87 11.65
C ASP A 367 21.62 -1.63 13.13
N ARG A 368 21.04 -2.64 13.76
CA ARG A 368 20.59 -2.52 15.16
C ARG A 368 21.71 -2.49 16.19
N LEU A 369 22.94 -2.79 15.78
CA LEU A 369 24.14 -2.66 16.60
C LEU A 369 24.82 -1.30 16.39
N GLY A 370 24.25 -0.42 15.55
CA GLY A 370 24.76 0.90 15.24
C GLY A 370 25.83 0.91 14.16
N ASN A 371 26.05 -0.18 13.44
CA ASN A 371 26.98 -0.22 12.31
C ASN A 371 26.32 0.36 11.06
N PRO A 372 27.02 1.19 10.25
CA PRO A 372 26.44 1.77 9.05
C PRO A 372 26.11 0.69 8.01
N GLU A 373 24.93 0.80 7.41
CA GLU A 373 24.45 -0.11 6.38
C GLU A 373 24.87 0.37 4.98
N LEU A 374 25.27 -0.56 4.11
CA LEU A 374 25.73 -0.24 2.75
C LEU A 374 24.66 0.54 1.96
N LEU A 375 23.41 0.13 2.12
CA LEU A 375 22.26 0.72 1.48
C LEU A 375 21.65 1.85 2.30
N GLY A 376 22.20 2.21 3.46
CA GLY A 376 21.64 3.22 4.35
C GLY A 376 21.21 4.50 3.65
N GLY A 377 19.96 4.91 3.90
CA GLY A 377 19.31 6.07 3.27
C GLY A 377 18.91 5.89 1.80
N ALA A 378 19.10 4.71 1.20
CA ALA A 378 18.60 4.42 -0.14
C ALA A 378 17.07 4.30 -0.12
N GLN A 379 16.42 4.89 -1.10
CA GLN A 379 14.97 4.85 -1.27
C GLN A 379 14.58 3.60 -2.07
N LEU A 380 13.47 2.98 -1.69
CA LEU A 380 12.92 1.85 -2.41
C LEU A 380 12.06 2.31 -3.60
N VAL A 381 12.35 1.76 -4.76
CA VAL A 381 11.47 1.73 -5.94
C VAL A 381 10.87 0.34 -6.05
N GLU A 382 9.55 0.26 -6.04
CA GLU A 382 8.83 -1.00 -6.27
C GLU A 382 8.53 -1.14 -7.77
N VAL A 383 8.94 -2.28 -8.34
CA VAL A 383 8.69 -2.63 -9.74
C VAL A 383 7.93 -3.96 -9.78
N THR A 384 6.72 -3.95 -10.35
CA THR A 384 5.96 -5.17 -10.63
C THR A 384 6.28 -5.64 -12.04
N LEU A 385 6.83 -6.84 -12.15
CA LEU A 385 7.04 -7.54 -13.41
C LEU A 385 5.93 -8.53 -13.64
N ALA A 386 5.53 -8.70 -14.90
CA ALA A 386 4.48 -9.60 -15.30
C ALA A 386 4.92 -10.45 -16.50
N ASN A 387 4.74 -11.76 -16.42
CA ASN A 387 4.91 -12.64 -17.57
C ASN A 387 3.56 -12.83 -18.26
N ILE A 388 3.35 -12.14 -19.37
CA ILE A 388 2.05 -12.12 -20.06
C ILE A 388 1.80 -13.33 -20.95
N ARG A 389 2.65 -14.37 -20.88
CA ARG A 389 2.39 -15.63 -21.58
C ARG A 389 1.23 -16.41 -20.93
N PRO A 390 0.45 -17.19 -21.71
CA PRO A 390 -0.56 -18.06 -21.15
C PRO A 390 0.04 -19.29 -20.46
N THR A 391 -0.62 -19.81 -19.42
CA THR A 391 -0.28 -21.04 -18.68
C THR A 391 -0.82 -22.31 -19.35
N ALA A 392 -0.90 -22.37 -20.69
CA ALA A 392 -1.39 -23.54 -21.43
C ALA A 392 -0.73 -24.85 -20.94
N ALA A 393 -1.50 -25.95 -20.97
CA ALA A 393 -1.10 -27.22 -20.38
C ALA A 393 0.31 -27.66 -20.85
N GLY A 394 1.20 -27.92 -19.91
CA GLY A 394 2.59 -28.32 -20.17
C GLY A 394 3.55 -27.15 -20.41
N ALA A 395 3.41 -26.04 -19.65
CA ALA A 395 4.27 -24.86 -19.73
C ALA A 395 5.74 -25.27 -19.88
N ASN A 396 6.27 -25.07 -21.09
CA ASN A 396 7.65 -25.38 -21.42
C ASN A 396 8.56 -24.54 -20.51
N ALA A 397 9.67 -25.11 -20.03
CA ALA A 397 10.67 -24.37 -19.26
C ALA A 397 11.11 -23.06 -19.96
N ARG A 398 11.08 -23.03 -21.30
CA ARG A 398 11.35 -21.83 -22.11
C ARG A 398 10.34 -20.69 -21.95
N CYS A 399 9.17 -20.93 -21.38
CA CYS A 399 8.13 -19.92 -21.18
C CYS A 399 8.29 -19.17 -19.85
N TRP A 400 9.20 -19.63 -19.00
CA TRP A 400 9.51 -19.01 -17.73
C TRP A 400 10.68 -18.06 -17.92
N SER A 401 10.74 -17.02 -17.10
CA SER A 401 11.92 -16.16 -17.10
C SER A 401 12.99 -16.79 -16.22
N GLY A 402 14.23 -16.86 -16.73
CA GLY A 402 15.41 -17.10 -15.90
C GLY A 402 15.68 -15.91 -14.97
N PRO A 403 16.76 -15.92 -14.19
CA PRO A 403 17.04 -14.83 -13.27
C PRO A 403 17.10 -13.49 -14.01
N LEU A 404 16.32 -12.52 -13.54
CA LEU A 404 16.24 -11.18 -14.13
C LEU A 404 16.82 -10.15 -13.18
N HIS A 405 17.59 -9.20 -13.73
CA HIS A 405 18.03 -8.00 -13.03
C HIS A 405 17.24 -6.78 -13.49
N ILE A 406 16.73 -6.00 -12.54
CA ILE A 406 15.87 -4.84 -12.76
C ILE A 406 16.61 -3.58 -12.36
N TRP A 407 16.76 -2.66 -13.30
CA TRP A 407 17.49 -1.40 -13.14
C TRP A 407 16.54 -0.22 -13.34
N VAL A 408 16.70 0.80 -12.52
CA VAL A 408 15.98 2.07 -12.60
C VAL A 408 16.95 3.15 -13.09
N HIS A 409 16.52 3.90 -14.10
CA HIS A 409 17.26 5.01 -14.68
C HIS A 409 16.39 6.27 -14.69
N SER A 410 16.89 7.38 -14.17
CA SER A 410 16.23 8.69 -14.15
C SER A 410 17.31 9.78 -14.16
N ALA A 411 16.93 11.03 -14.45
CA ALA A 411 17.83 12.18 -14.31
C ALA A 411 18.00 12.60 -12.84
N ALA A 412 17.03 12.27 -11.98
CA ALA A 412 17.01 12.63 -10.57
C ALA A 412 17.56 11.53 -9.64
N VAL A 413 17.37 10.25 -9.98
CA VAL A 413 17.82 9.10 -9.17
C VAL A 413 18.63 8.07 -9.96
N TYR A 414 19.50 7.34 -9.27
CA TYR A 414 20.27 6.21 -9.82
C TYR A 414 20.14 4.96 -8.95
N THR A 415 20.18 3.80 -9.61
CA THR A 415 20.16 2.49 -8.93
C THR A 415 21.45 2.28 -8.12
N VAL A 416 21.31 1.97 -6.83
CA VAL A 416 22.42 1.53 -5.95
C VAL A 416 22.43 0.02 -5.74
N LYS A 417 21.26 -0.63 -5.75
CA LYS A 417 21.12 -2.08 -5.80
C LYS A 417 19.98 -2.42 -6.73
N HIS A 418 20.32 -3.15 -7.80
CA HIS A 418 19.33 -3.63 -8.76
C HIS A 418 18.38 -4.63 -8.08
N GLY A 419 17.15 -4.69 -8.58
CA GLY A 419 16.22 -5.74 -8.19
C GLY A 419 16.60 -7.04 -8.85
N GLU A 420 16.28 -8.16 -8.20
CA GLU A 420 16.52 -9.51 -8.72
C GLU A 420 15.26 -10.33 -8.56
N VAL A 421 14.96 -11.17 -9.55
CA VAL A 421 13.94 -12.22 -9.45
C VAL A 421 14.47 -13.46 -10.15
N GLY A 422 14.52 -14.58 -9.44
CA GLY A 422 15.04 -15.83 -9.98
C GLY A 422 14.14 -16.40 -11.07
N ARG A 423 12.81 -16.22 -10.93
CA ARG A 423 11.86 -16.84 -11.84
C ARG A 423 10.48 -16.19 -11.84
N ILE A 424 9.88 -16.09 -13.04
CA ILE A 424 8.48 -15.68 -13.22
C ILE A 424 7.81 -16.63 -14.21
N MET A 425 6.81 -17.37 -13.74
CA MET A 425 6.02 -18.29 -14.58
C MET A 425 5.00 -17.52 -15.45
N PRO A 426 4.54 -18.10 -16.58
CA PRO A 426 3.45 -17.55 -17.38
C PRO A 426 2.24 -17.18 -16.51
N GLY A 427 1.60 -16.06 -16.82
CA GLY A 427 0.45 -15.53 -16.09
C GLY A 427 0.76 -14.88 -14.74
N ASP A 428 1.95 -15.09 -14.18
CA ASP A 428 2.31 -14.57 -12.85
C ASP A 428 2.82 -13.12 -12.91
N GLU A 429 2.76 -12.48 -11.75
CA GLU A 429 3.33 -11.17 -11.48
C GLU A 429 4.19 -11.21 -10.22
N VAL A 430 5.35 -10.56 -10.22
CA VAL A 430 6.24 -10.48 -9.06
C VAL A 430 6.58 -9.03 -8.78
N LYS A 431 6.45 -8.62 -7.50
CA LYS A 431 6.94 -7.33 -7.02
C LYS A 431 8.43 -7.45 -6.68
N VAL A 432 9.23 -6.56 -7.24
CA VAL A 432 10.68 -6.53 -7.09
C VAL A 432 11.09 -5.21 -6.45
N ARG A 433 12.04 -5.29 -5.52
CA ARG A 433 12.59 -4.17 -4.77
C ARG A 433 13.87 -3.67 -5.45
N VAL A 434 13.88 -2.42 -5.93
CA VAL A 434 15.06 -1.76 -6.50
C VAL A 434 15.45 -0.59 -5.62
N TRP A 435 16.71 -0.52 -5.18
CA TRP A 435 17.16 0.56 -4.31
C TRP A 435 17.82 1.66 -5.12
N VAL A 436 17.42 2.90 -4.86
CA VAL A 436 17.92 4.08 -5.57
C VAL A 436 18.42 5.16 -4.60
N ARG A 437 19.27 6.05 -5.09
CA ARG A 437 19.65 7.30 -4.42
C ARG A 437 19.49 8.47 -5.38
N SER A 438 19.22 9.65 -4.83
CA SER A 438 19.22 10.90 -5.59
C SER A 438 20.65 11.28 -6.00
N PHE A 439 20.81 11.89 -7.17
CA PHE A 439 22.09 12.49 -7.56
C PHE A 439 22.43 13.72 -6.69
N ASP A 440 23.73 14.03 -6.56
CA ASP A 440 24.20 15.20 -5.82
C ASP A 440 23.56 16.50 -6.36
N GLY A 441 23.01 17.31 -5.44
CA GLY A 441 22.33 18.56 -5.77
C GLY A 441 20.85 18.43 -6.13
N VAL A 442 20.32 17.21 -6.27
CA VAL A 442 18.88 16.96 -6.42
C VAL A 442 18.20 17.08 -5.07
N GLN A 443 17.24 18.01 -4.94
CA GLN A 443 16.49 18.20 -3.71
C GLN A 443 15.47 17.07 -3.49
N ALA A 444 15.24 16.71 -2.24
CA ALA A 444 14.22 15.73 -1.89
C ALA A 444 12.82 16.21 -2.33
N GLY A 445 12.04 15.33 -2.95
CA GLY A 445 10.75 15.67 -3.56
C GLY A 445 10.82 16.12 -5.03
N THR A 446 12.01 16.15 -5.64
CA THR A 446 12.13 16.47 -7.08
C THR A 446 11.39 15.44 -7.92
N GLU A 447 10.39 15.88 -8.70
CA GLU A 447 9.66 15.05 -9.65
C GLU A 447 10.45 14.86 -10.95
N ASP A 448 10.46 13.64 -11.46
CA ASP A 448 11.07 13.24 -12.73
C ASP A 448 10.32 12.03 -13.32
N PHE A 449 10.79 11.50 -14.44
CA PHE A 449 10.34 10.24 -15.00
C PHE A 449 11.46 9.21 -15.00
N MET A 450 11.16 8.00 -14.55
CA MET A 450 12.07 6.86 -14.60
C MET A 450 11.77 5.91 -15.76
N ARG A 451 12.85 5.29 -16.22
CA ARG A 451 12.92 4.21 -17.20
C ARG A 451 13.40 2.95 -16.49
N ILE A 452 12.65 1.87 -16.65
CA ILE A 452 12.94 0.56 -16.06
C ILE A 452 13.52 -0.33 -17.14
N GLU A 453 14.68 -0.92 -16.87
CA GLU A 453 15.38 -1.84 -17.75
C GLU A 453 15.47 -3.22 -17.08
N VAL A 454 14.98 -4.26 -17.75
CA VAL A 454 14.99 -5.65 -17.26
C VAL A 454 15.95 -6.46 -18.12
N LYS A 455 16.93 -7.10 -17.50
CA LYS A 455 18.00 -7.84 -18.18
C LYS A 455 18.04 -9.29 -17.73
N ASP A 456 18.42 -10.17 -18.65
CA ASP A 456 18.79 -11.54 -18.33
C ASP A 456 20.11 -11.57 -17.52
N ALA A 457 20.11 -12.27 -16.38
CA ALA A 457 21.24 -12.39 -15.48
C ALA A 457 22.24 -13.49 -15.86
N LEU A 458 21.89 -14.43 -16.76
CA LEU A 458 22.76 -15.56 -17.15
C LEU A 458 23.90 -15.19 -18.12
N GLY A 459 24.28 -13.91 -18.19
CA GLY A 459 25.54 -13.46 -18.80
C GLY A 459 25.46 -12.86 -20.20
N THR A 460 24.27 -12.76 -20.79
CA THR A 460 24.08 -12.06 -22.08
C THR A 460 23.90 -10.55 -21.90
N ASN A 461 23.54 -10.09 -20.69
CA ASN A 461 23.18 -8.70 -20.36
C ASN A 461 22.17 -8.09 -21.37
N THR A 462 21.39 -8.95 -22.03
CA THR A 462 20.41 -8.54 -23.03
C THR A 462 19.19 -8.00 -22.33
N VAL A 463 18.70 -6.86 -22.81
CA VAL A 463 17.45 -6.26 -22.37
C VAL A 463 16.31 -7.15 -22.85
N VAL A 464 15.60 -7.76 -21.90
CA VAL A 464 14.41 -8.60 -22.18
C VAL A 464 13.13 -7.78 -22.17
N SER A 465 13.12 -6.67 -21.43
CA SER A 465 12.00 -5.75 -21.33
C SER A 465 12.47 -4.37 -20.91
N GLU A 466 11.79 -3.34 -21.39
CA GLU A 466 12.07 -1.95 -21.05
C GLU A 466 10.79 -1.13 -21.10
N SER A 467 10.63 -0.20 -20.16
CA SER A 467 9.48 0.71 -20.13
C SER A 467 9.84 2.03 -19.46
N GLY A 468 9.45 3.15 -20.09
CA GLY A 468 9.71 4.51 -19.61
C GLY A 468 8.45 5.31 -19.28
N GLY A 469 8.65 6.52 -18.74
CA GLY A 469 7.57 7.44 -18.40
C GLY A 469 6.85 7.09 -17.10
N TRP A 470 7.51 6.39 -16.18
CA TRP A 470 7.00 6.15 -14.84
C TRP A 470 7.33 7.35 -13.95
N PRO A 471 6.36 7.91 -13.19
CA PRO A 471 6.66 8.99 -12.26
C PRO A 471 7.72 8.57 -11.24
N ALA A 472 8.70 9.43 -11.00
CA ALA A 472 9.72 9.24 -9.99
C ALA A 472 9.80 10.47 -9.10
N VAL A 473 9.86 10.28 -7.80
CA VAL A 473 10.13 11.32 -6.81
C VAL A 473 11.47 11.01 -6.14
N ALA A 474 12.44 11.91 -6.29
CA ALA A 474 13.79 11.72 -5.77
C ALA A 474 13.83 12.04 -4.26
N GLY A 475 14.18 11.05 -3.43
CA GLY A 475 14.20 11.19 -1.98
C GLY A 475 12.81 11.41 -1.38
N ILE A 476 12.77 11.68 -0.08
CA ILE A 476 11.53 11.90 0.67
C ILE A 476 11.49 13.36 1.12
N PRO A 477 10.58 14.19 0.59
CA PRO A 477 10.41 15.55 1.07
C PRO A 477 9.94 15.55 2.53
N PRO A 478 10.26 16.59 3.32
CA PRO A 478 9.78 16.70 4.69
C PRO A 478 8.26 16.58 4.79
N TYR A 479 7.79 16.00 5.89
CA TYR A 479 6.37 15.89 6.17
C TYR A 479 5.84 17.18 6.81
N GLU A 480 4.81 17.78 6.21
CA GLU A 480 4.08 18.91 6.76
C GLU A 480 2.87 18.45 7.58
N GLU A 481 2.32 19.33 8.44
CA GLU A 481 1.10 19.10 9.24
C GLU A 481 -0.18 19.14 8.38
N SER A 482 -0.19 18.42 7.26
CA SER A 482 -1.29 18.33 6.32
C SER A 482 -1.56 16.89 5.92
N LYS A 483 -2.84 16.59 5.65
CA LYS A 483 -3.25 15.25 5.24
C LYS A 483 -2.58 14.85 3.93
N GLU A 484 -2.53 15.76 2.97
CA GLU A 484 -1.92 15.55 1.66
C GLU A 484 -0.44 15.18 1.77
N SER A 485 0.29 15.81 2.71
CA SER A 485 1.69 15.48 2.93
C SER A 485 1.85 14.11 3.60
N LEU A 486 1.09 13.85 4.66
CA LEU A 486 1.26 12.69 5.54
C LEU A 486 0.72 11.40 4.93
N GLU A 487 -0.28 11.46 4.05
CA GLU A 487 -0.80 10.30 3.31
C GLU A 487 0.23 9.63 2.39
N ARG A 488 1.37 10.29 2.14
CA ARG A 488 2.49 9.74 1.37
C ARG A 488 3.39 8.83 2.21
N HIS A 489 3.33 8.90 3.54
CA HIS A 489 4.10 8.01 4.41
C HIS A 489 3.58 6.57 4.23
N GLU A 490 4.48 5.60 4.24
CA GLU A 490 4.18 4.19 4.00
C GLU A 490 4.77 3.32 5.12
N THR A 491 4.29 2.08 5.24
CA THR A 491 4.88 1.13 6.18
C THR A 491 6.38 0.90 5.88
N PRO A 492 7.23 0.82 6.91
CA PRO A 492 8.63 0.44 6.77
C PRO A 492 8.79 -0.95 6.15
N LEU A 493 9.90 -1.17 5.45
CA LEU A 493 10.16 -2.48 4.86
C LEU A 493 10.36 -3.56 5.93
N TRP A 494 11.00 -3.21 7.03
CA TRP A 494 11.19 -4.13 8.16
C TRP A 494 9.84 -4.60 8.73
N TRP A 495 8.82 -3.75 8.72
CA TRP A 495 7.50 -4.08 9.25
C TRP A 495 6.77 -5.01 8.27
N ASP A 496 6.86 -4.71 6.97
CA ASP A 496 6.33 -5.57 5.92
C ASP A 496 6.92 -6.98 5.97
N ASP A 497 8.19 -7.11 6.35
CA ASP A 497 8.93 -8.38 6.40
C ASP A 497 8.79 -9.11 7.74
N ALA A 498 8.33 -8.42 8.80
CA ALA A 498 8.28 -8.92 10.17
C ALA A 498 7.23 -10.02 10.40
N LYS A 499 6.05 -9.89 9.78
CA LYS A 499 4.90 -10.82 9.78
C LYS A 499 4.25 -11.16 11.12
N PHE A 500 5.00 -11.36 12.18
CA PHE A 500 4.52 -11.85 13.47
C PHE A 500 5.04 -10.99 14.62
N GLY A 501 4.14 -10.55 15.48
CA GLY A 501 4.44 -9.78 16.68
C GLY A 501 3.64 -10.21 17.90
N ILE A 502 4.07 -9.76 19.08
CA ILE A 502 3.38 -9.98 20.36
C ILE A 502 2.74 -8.69 20.86
N PHE A 503 1.44 -8.73 21.11
CA PHE A 503 0.71 -7.68 21.80
C PHE A 503 0.65 -8.01 23.29
N ILE A 504 0.62 -6.99 24.16
CA ILE A 504 0.48 -7.19 25.60
C ILE A 504 -0.55 -6.23 26.18
N HIS A 505 -1.69 -6.77 26.63
CA HIS A 505 -2.69 -6.03 27.42
C HIS A 505 -2.51 -6.32 28.91
N TRP A 506 -1.87 -5.38 29.59
CA TRP A 506 -1.58 -5.46 31.02
C TRP A 506 -1.84 -4.11 31.70
N GLY A 507 -2.48 -4.12 32.87
CA GLY A 507 -2.85 -2.89 33.58
C GLY A 507 -3.66 -3.19 34.83
N ILE A 508 -4.33 -2.16 35.40
CA ILE A 508 -5.13 -2.33 36.63
C ILE A 508 -6.22 -3.40 36.45
N TYR A 509 -6.83 -3.49 35.26
CA TYR A 509 -7.84 -4.51 34.95
C TYR A 509 -7.33 -5.95 35.10
N SER A 510 -6.02 -6.19 35.11
CA SER A 510 -5.42 -7.50 35.43
C SER A 510 -5.51 -7.87 36.92
N VAL A 511 -5.97 -6.97 37.79
CA VAL A 511 -6.24 -7.22 39.21
C VAL A 511 -7.56 -7.97 39.40
N PRO A 512 -8.74 -7.43 38.99
CA PRO A 512 -9.97 -8.22 39.04
C PRO A 512 -9.95 -9.37 38.04
N ALA A 513 -9.22 -9.23 36.91
CA ALA A 513 -8.94 -10.27 35.92
C ALA A 513 -10.17 -11.10 35.49
N TRP A 514 -11.33 -10.45 35.33
CA TRP A 514 -12.57 -11.16 35.11
C TRP A 514 -13.49 -10.43 34.14
N SER A 515 -14.20 -11.20 33.33
CA SER A 515 -15.37 -10.75 32.58
C SER A 515 -16.31 -11.92 32.38
N PRO A 516 -17.62 -11.66 32.16
CA PRO A 516 -18.50 -12.71 31.66
C PRO A 516 -17.98 -13.24 30.33
N LYS A 517 -18.23 -14.53 30.04
CA LYS A 517 -17.82 -15.13 28.76
C LYS A 517 -18.38 -14.30 27.60
N GLY A 518 -17.51 -13.97 26.64
CA GLY A 518 -17.86 -13.12 25.49
C GLY A 518 -17.52 -11.63 25.65
N TYR A 519 -17.06 -11.19 26.82
CA TYR A 519 -16.68 -9.79 27.09
C TYR A 519 -15.20 -9.67 27.41
N TYR A 520 -14.60 -8.51 27.15
CA TYR A 520 -13.19 -8.25 27.44
C TYR A 520 -12.96 -7.93 28.92
N ALA A 521 -12.08 -8.69 29.59
CA ALA A 521 -11.66 -8.41 30.97
C ALA A 521 -10.96 -7.04 31.11
N ALA A 522 -10.26 -6.58 30.06
CA ALA A 522 -9.65 -5.25 30.02
C ALA A 522 -10.68 -4.10 30.08
N TRP A 523 -11.97 -4.41 29.85
CA TRP A 523 -13.09 -3.46 29.89
C TRP A 523 -13.83 -3.46 31.24
N TYR A 524 -13.26 -4.05 32.29
CA TYR A 524 -13.90 -4.19 33.60
C TYR A 524 -14.51 -2.87 34.12
N ASN A 525 -13.75 -1.77 34.09
CA ASN A 525 -14.21 -0.48 34.59
C ASN A 525 -15.44 0.02 33.82
N TRP A 526 -15.42 -0.08 32.49
CA TRP A 526 -16.57 0.32 31.67
C TRP A 526 -17.79 -0.55 31.93
N TRP A 527 -17.63 -1.88 31.93
CA TRP A 527 -18.74 -2.80 32.12
C TRP A 527 -19.35 -2.72 33.51
N LEU A 528 -18.60 -2.30 34.53
CA LEU A 528 -19.13 -2.07 35.87
C LEU A 528 -20.12 -0.90 35.88
N HIS A 529 -19.80 0.13 35.09
CA HIS A 529 -20.52 1.40 35.05
C HIS A 529 -21.58 1.48 33.94
N SER A 530 -21.50 0.64 32.92
CA SER A 530 -22.47 0.57 31.82
C SER A 530 -23.71 -0.21 32.25
N ASN A 531 -24.88 0.44 32.17
CA ASN A 531 -26.17 -0.12 32.58
C ASN A 531 -26.11 -0.83 33.96
N PRO A 532 -25.70 -0.12 35.03
CA PRO A 532 -25.43 -0.75 36.32
C PRO A 532 -26.74 -1.23 36.95
N GLY A 533 -26.73 -2.46 37.47
CA GLY A 533 -27.88 -3.06 38.15
C GLY A 533 -27.91 -4.58 38.09
N PRO A 534 -28.95 -5.23 38.67
CA PRO A 534 -28.99 -6.68 38.84
C PRO A 534 -28.97 -7.54 37.55
N GLN A 535 -29.25 -6.93 36.40
CA GLN A 535 -29.18 -7.60 35.09
C GLN A 535 -27.78 -7.61 34.49
N ASN A 536 -26.89 -6.73 34.95
CA ASN A 536 -25.50 -6.71 34.55
C ASN A 536 -24.71 -7.74 35.38
N GLU A 537 -24.17 -8.76 34.70
CA GLU A 537 -23.45 -9.85 35.34
C GLU A 537 -22.17 -9.39 36.02
N LEU A 538 -21.42 -8.47 35.42
CA LEU A 538 -20.19 -7.93 36.00
C LEU A 538 -20.48 -7.08 37.24
N TRP A 539 -21.57 -6.32 37.21
CA TRP A 539 -22.06 -5.60 38.40
C TRP A 539 -22.40 -6.56 39.56
N ARG A 540 -23.01 -7.72 39.27
CA ARG A 540 -23.29 -8.73 40.31
C ARG A 540 -22.01 -9.38 40.83
N TYR A 541 -21.13 -9.77 39.91
CA TYR A 541 -19.83 -10.35 40.24
C TYR A 541 -19.04 -9.43 41.18
N HIS A 542 -18.95 -8.14 40.82
CA HIS A 542 -18.25 -7.15 41.62
C HIS A 542 -18.86 -7.01 43.02
N LYS A 543 -20.19 -6.95 43.11
CA LYS A 543 -20.91 -6.88 44.39
C LYS A 543 -20.65 -8.09 45.28
N GLU A 544 -20.62 -9.29 44.71
CA GLU A 544 -20.42 -10.54 45.44
C GLU A 544 -18.97 -10.70 45.94
N HIS A 545 -17.98 -10.28 45.14
CA HIS A 545 -16.57 -10.52 45.43
C HIS A 545 -15.90 -9.36 46.18
N TYR A 546 -16.30 -8.11 45.91
CA TYR A 546 -15.65 -6.90 46.40
C TYR A 546 -16.58 -6.01 47.26
N GLY A 547 -17.90 -6.19 47.14
CA GLY A 547 -18.90 -5.37 47.83
C GLY A 547 -19.33 -4.14 47.03
N GLU A 548 -20.11 -3.26 47.65
CA GLU A 548 -20.67 -2.05 47.00
C GLU A 548 -19.79 -0.80 47.17
N ASP A 549 -18.89 -0.83 48.16
CA ASP A 549 -18.07 0.32 48.54
C ASP A 549 -16.73 0.39 47.82
N LEU A 550 -16.23 -0.75 47.29
CA LEU A 550 -14.98 -0.80 46.53
C LEU A 550 -15.23 -0.22 45.13
N VAL A 551 -14.43 0.78 44.73
CA VAL A 551 -14.48 1.38 43.40
C VAL A 551 -13.31 0.88 42.55
N TYR A 552 -13.35 1.09 41.24
CA TYR A 552 -12.31 0.54 40.34
C TYR A 552 -10.88 0.97 40.72
N ASP A 553 -10.71 2.21 41.14
CA ASP A 553 -9.41 2.76 41.53
C ASP A 553 -8.81 2.14 42.80
N ASP A 554 -9.63 1.49 43.62
CA ASP A 554 -9.14 0.77 44.81
C ASP A 554 -8.32 -0.48 44.44
N PHE A 555 -8.35 -0.93 43.17
CA PHE A 555 -7.48 -2.00 42.67
C PHE A 555 -6.03 -1.56 42.40
N ILE A 556 -5.76 -0.25 42.32
CA ILE A 556 -4.41 0.27 41.98
C ILE A 556 -3.30 -0.27 42.92
N PRO A 557 -3.48 -0.34 44.26
CA PRO A 557 -2.47 -0.89 45.16
C PRO A 557 -2.19 -2.38 44.95
N ASP A 558 -3.15 -3.14 44.44
CA ASP A 558 -3.04 -4.59 44.22
C ASP A 558 -2.38 -4.96 42.87
N PHE A 559 -2.16 -3.97 42.01
CA PHE A 559 -1.34 -4.09 40.81
C PHE A 559 0.15 -4.05 41.19
N THR A 560 0.67 -5.17 41.66
CA THR A 560 2.01 -5.23 42.29
C THR A 560 3.17 -5.41 41.32
N ALA A 561 2.95 -6.01 40.14
CA ALA A 561 4.02 -6.35 39.19
C ALA A 561 5.21 -7.12 39.81
N SER A 562 4.96 -7.92 40.85
CA SER A 562 5.99 -8.59 41.66
C SER A 562 6.76 -9.72 40.95
N GLU A 563 6.20 -10.25 39.87
CA GLU A 563 6.78 -11.29 38.99
C GLU A 563 7.15 -10.73 37.60
N PHE A 564 7.04 -9.42 37.37
CA PHE A 564 7.43 -8.81 36.09
C PHE A 564 8.95 -8.72 35.97
N ASN A 565 9.47 -9.25 34.86
CA ASN A 565 10.86 -9.13 34.44
C ASN A 565 10.91 -8.83 32.92
N ALA A 566 11.45 -7.67 32.56
CA ALA A 566 11.54 -7.21 31.18
C ALA A 566 12.38 -8.16 30.30
N SER A 567 13.55 -8.60 30.79
CA SER A 567 14.44 -9.52 30.08
C SER A 567 13.75 -10.86 29.80
N GLU A 568 13.03 -11.41 30.78
CA GLU A 568 12.29 -12.67 30.59
C GLU A 568 11.17 -12.55 29.56
N TRP A 569 10.47 -11.41 29.54
CA TRP A 569 9.43 -11.15 28.53
C TRP A 569 10.02 -11.02 27.13
N ILE A 570 11.10 -10.25 26.95
CA ILE A 570 11.73 -10.08 25.64
C ILE A 570 12.31 -11.42 25.14
N GLN A 571 12.95 -12.19 26.02
CA GLN A 571 13.44 -13.52 25.67
C GLN A 571 12.29 -14.42 25.22
N LEU A 572 11.15 -14.43 25.94
CA LEU A 572 9.98 -15.19 25.54
C LEU A 572 9.46 -14.77 24.16
N PHE A 573 9.41 -13.46 23.86
CA PHE A 573 8.93 -12.97 22.56
C PHE A 573 9.88 -13.37 21.44
N SER A 574 11.18 -13.28 21.68
CA SER A 574 12.21 -13.77 20.75
C SER A 574 12.07 -15.27 20.50
N ASP A 575 11.94 -16.07 21.56
CA ASP A 575 11.80 -17.53 21.48
C ASP A 575 10.48 -17.94 20.81
N ALA A 576 9.44 -17.11 20.90
CA ALA A 576 8.19 -17.29 20.17
C ALA A 576 8.31 -16.99 18.66
N GLY A 577 9.45 -16.45 18.21
CA GLY A 577 9.68 -16.04 16.83
C GLY A 577 9.12 -14.66 16.48
N ALA A 578 8.67 -13.86 17.45
CA ALA A 578 8.18 -12.52 17.16
C ALA A 578 9.31 -11.61 16.65
N LYS A 579 9.00 -10.73 15.69
CA LYS A 579 9.94 -9.72 15.18
C LYS A 579 9.70 -8.33 15.76
N TYR A 580 8.54 -8.14 16.39
CA TYR A 580 8.16 -6.93 17.08
C TYR A 580 7.25 -7.24 18.26
N PHE A 581 7.18 -6.32 19.22
CA PHE A 581 6.12 -6.33 20.24
C PHE A 581 5.42 -4.99 20.31
N VAL A 582 4.19 -4.99 20.82
CA VAL A 582 3.39 -3.79 21.11
C VAL A 582 2.88 -3.91 22.54
N LEU A 583 3.32 -3.03 23.43
CA LEU A 583 2.84 -2.99 24.82
C LEU A 583 1.78 -1.91 24.99
N VAL A 584 0.66 -2.23 25.62
CA VAL A 584 -0.36 -1.26 26.06
C VAL A 584 0.25 -0.31 27.09
N THR A 585 0.61 0.89 26.64
CA THR A 585 1.22 1.92 27.49
C THR A 585 0.17 2.64 28.33
N LYS A 586 -1.04 2.79 27.80
CA LYS A 586 -2.22 3.34 28.45
C LYS A 586 -3.46 2.78 27.76
N HIS A 587 -4.31 2.08 28.51
CA HIS A 587 -5.61 1.60 28.01
C HIS A 587 -6.72 2.65 28.28
N HIS A 588 -7.96 2.31 27.98
CA HIS A 588 -9.11 3.20 28.12
C HIS A 588 -9.43 3.65 29.56
N ASP A 589 -8.91 2.95 30.58
CA ASP A 589 -9.02 3.34 31.99
C ASP A 589 -8.11 4.54 32.36
N GLY A 590 -7.22 4.92 31.44
CA GLY A 590 -6.28 6.03 31.53
C GLY A 590 -5.11 5.81 32.48
N PHE A 591 -4.87 4.57 32.94
CA PHE A 591 -3.70 4.27 33.75
C PHE A 591 -2.48 4.02 32.86
N SER A 592 -1.44 4.85 33.03
CA SER A 592 -0.24 4.79 32.20
C SER A 592 0.85 3.91 32.81
N LEU A 593 1.54 3.09 32.02
CA LEU A 593 2.63 2.20 32.43
C LEU A 593 4.03 2.82 32.27
N PHE A 594 4.08 4.12 31.96
CA PHE A 594 5.30 4.89 31.74
C PHE A 594 5.30 6.18 32.56
N ASP A 595 6.45 6.84 32.63
CA ASP A 595 6.58 8.17 33.22
C ASP A 595 5.88 9.23 32.36
N THR A 596 4.75 9.72 32.85
CA THR A 596 3.88 10.74 32.25
C THR A 596 4.28 12.17 32.61
N ALA A 597 5.37 12.38 33.37
CA ALA A 597 5.75 13.68 33.92
C ALA A 597 4.55 14.39 34.60
N ASP A 598 4.42 15.71 34.45
CA ASP A 598 3.37 16.53 35.09
C ASP A 598 2.05 16.59 34.30
N THR A 599 1.82 15.66 33.36
CA THR A 599 0.54 15.56 32.62
C THR A 599 -0.54 14.91 33.47
N THR A 600 -0.20 13.84 34.19
CA THR A 600 -1.05 13.10 35.13
C THR A 600 -0.17 12.29 36.09
N HIS A 601 -0.63 12.08 37.32
CA HIS A 601 -0.03 11.12 38.26
C HIS A 601 -0.78 9.77 38.26
N ARG A 602 -1.72 9.56 37.33
CA ARG A 602 -2.39 8.26 37.12
C ARG A 602 -1.48 7.30 36.32
N SER A 603 -0.36 6.93 36.92
CA SER A 603 0.63 6.05 36.27
C SER A 603 1.29 5.07 37.23
N SER A 604 1.91 4.02 36.69
CA SER A 604 2.68 3.02 37.44
C SER A 604 3.91 3.61 38.12
N VAL A 605 4.40 4.77 37.68
CA VAL A 605 5.52 5.48 38.32
C VAL A 605 5.06 6.19 39.60
N HIS A 606 3.87 6.79 39.56
CA HIS A 606 3.31 7.56 40.67
C HIS A 606 2.41 6.76 41.60
N LEU A 607 1.86 5.62 41.17
CA LEU A 607 0.90 4.79 41.90
C LEU A 607 1.26 3.31 41.77
N GLY A 608 0.70 2.46 42.65
CA GLY A 608 0.94 1.02 42.62
C GLY A 608 2.44 0.66 42.69
N PRO A 609 3.02 0.02 41.65
CA PRO A 609 4.35 -0.60 41.71
C PRO A 609 5.53 0.38 41.69
N LYS A 610 5.32 1.68 41.41
CA LYS A 610 6.36 2.73 41.34
C LYS A 610 7.48 2.42 40.34
N ARG A 611 7.11 1.91 39.17
CA ARG A 611 8.03 1.46 38.11
C ARG A 611 7.62 2.03 36.75
N ASP A 612 8.62 2.27 35.91
CA ASP A 612 8.46 2.66 34.51
C ASP A 612 8.64 1.42 33.63
N PHE A 613 7.56 0.70 33.36
CA PHE A 613 7.62 -0.59 32.66
C PHE A 613 7.97 -0.42 31.19
N ILE A 614 7.62 0.72 30.58
CA ILE A 614 7.99 0.99 29.19
C ILE A 614 9.49 1.22 29.10
N ALA A 615 10.11 2.02 29.99
CA ALA A 615 11.56 2.18 30.03
C ALA A 615 12.28 0.82 30.16
N GLU A 616 11.86 0.00 31.13
CA GLU A 616 12.48 -1.29 31.40
C GLU A 616 12.40 -2.25 30.21
N LEU A 617 11.22 -2.35 29.57
CA LEU A 617 11.01 -3.27 28.44
C LEU A 617 11.72 -2.80 27.16
N MET A 618 11.68 -1.49 26.87
CA MET A 618 12.38 -0.92 25.72
C MET A 618 13.90 -1.08 25.85
N GLU A 619 14.44 -0.89 27.06
CA GLU A 619 15.87 -1.05 27.33
C GLU A 619 16.32 -2.51 27.24
N ALA A 620 15.55 -3.45 27.81
CA ALA A 620 15.82 -4.88 27.67
C ALA A 620 15.83 -5.31 26.20
N ALA A 621 14.82 -4.89 25.42
CA ALA A 621 14.79 -5.15 23.98
C ALA A 621 15.99 -4.54 23.26
N ARG A 622 16.34 -3.29 23.54
CA ARG A 622 17.46 -2.60 22.88
C ARG A 622 18.81 -3.25 23.17
N THR A 623 19.02 -3.77 24.38
CA THR A 623 20.32 -4.26 24.84
C THR A 623 20.52 -5.77 24.69
N GLU A 624 19.46 -6.55 24.90
CA GLU A 624 19.51 -8.02 24.90
C GLU A 624 19.08 -8.61 23.55
N HIS A 625 18.15 -7.95 22.85
CA HIS A 625 17.55 -8.42 21.58
C HIS A 625 17.39 -7.26 20.58
N PRO A 626 18.49 -6.61 20.13
CA PRO A 626 18.44 -5.41 19.31
C PRO A 626 17.64 -5.58 18.00
N GLU A 627 17.52 -6.81 17.49
CA GLU A 627 16.69 -7.21 16.35
C GLU A 627 15.18 -7.07 16.60
N MET A 628 14.73 -7.16 17.85
CA MET A 628 13.34 -7.03 18.24
C MET A 628 12.86 -5.58 18.07
N ARG A 629 11.88 -5.38 17.20
CA ARG A 629 11.26 -4.07 16.95
C ARG A 629 10.31 -3.70 18.08
N ARG A 630 10.29 -2.42 18.40
CA ARG A 630 9.69 -1.89 19.64
C ARG A 630 8.47 -1.05 19.32
N GLY A 631 7.29 -1.49 19.76
CA GLY A 631 6.02 -0.82 19.53
C GLY A 631 5.30 -0.47 20.83
N THR A 632 4.47 0.58 20.75
CA THR A 632 3.67 1.08 21.86
C THR A 632 2.21 1.20 21.42
N TYR A 633 1.32 0.64 22.23
CA TYR A 633 -0.10 0.91 22.10
C TYR A 633 -0.51 2.11 22.93
N TYR A 634 -1.43 2.91 22.40
CA TYR A 634 -1.98 4.07 23.09
C TYR A 634 -3.49 4.26 22.87
N SER A 635 -4.27 4.20 23.94
CA SER A 635 -5.70 4.55 23.89
C SER A 635 -5.89 6.05 23.69
N MET A 636 -6.51 6.43 22.57
CA MET A 636 -6.75 7.84 22.22
C MET A 636 -7.74 8.52 23.19
N PRO A 637 -8.89 7.90 23.54
CA PRO A 637 -9.78 8.39 24.58
C PRO A 637 -9.58 7.70 25.93
N GLU A 638 -10.17 8.28 26.97
CA GLU A 638 -10.28 7.70 28.31
C GLU A 638 -11.75 7.72 28.75
N TRP A 639 -12.23 6.64 29.37
CA TRP A 639 -13.65 6.54 29.73
C TRP A 639 -14.09 7.66 30.66
N PHE A 640 -13.34 7.89 31.74
CA PHE A 640 -13.79 8.71 32.85
C PHE A 640 -12.87 9.89 33.19
N ASN A 641 -12.02 10.32 32.25
CA ASN A 641 -11.19 11.50 32.42
C ASN A 641 -12.04 12.79 32.26
N PRO A 642 -12.12 13.66 33.28
CA PRO A 642 -12.95 14.87 33.21
C PRO A 642 -12.45 15.91 32.19
N ASP A 643 -11.15 15.97 31.94
CA ASP A 643 -10.57 16.92 30.99
C ASP A 643 -10.93 16.55 29.53
N ALA A 644 -11.35 15.30 29.29
CA ALA A 644 -11.86 14.85 28.00
C ALA A 644 -13.31 15.29 27.72
N GLY A 645 -14.00 15.91 28.68
CA GLY A 645 -15.41 16.31 28.56
C GLY A 645 -15.76 17.11 27.29
N PRO A 646 -14.99 18.13 26.89
CA PRO A 646 -15.22 18.87 25.64
C PRO A 646 -15.12 18.02 24.36
N TYR A 647 -14.50 16.84 24.45
CA TYR A 647 -14.22 15.93 23.35
C TYR A 647 -14.98 14.61 23.47
N GLY A 648 -15.79 14.41 24.51
CA GLY A 648 -16.44 13.14 24.82
C GLY A 648 -17.41 12.69 23.72
N PHE A 649 -17.47 11.37 23.49
CA PHE A 649 -18.30 10.75 22.46
C PHE A 649 -18.64 9.31 22.82
N GLY A 650 -19.82 8.83 22.40
CA GLY A 650 -20.21 7.41 22.53
C GLY A 650 -19.99 6.84 23.94
N THR A 651 -19.17 5.78 24.03
CA THR A 651 -18.77 5.11 25.28
C THR A 651 -17.64 5.82 26.03
N PHE A 652 -17.20 6.99 25.58
CA PHE A 652 -16.12 7.80 26.17
C PHE A 652 -16.69 9.14 26.59
N PRO A 653 -17.45 9.20 27.70
CA PRO A 653 -18.26 10.36 28.03
C PRO A 653 -17.46 11.58 28.51
N GLY A 654 -16.19 11.41 28.91
CA GLY A 654 -15.33 12.53 29.33
C GLY A 654 -15.76 13.18 30.67
N HIS A 655 -16.20 12.36 31.63
CA HIS A 655 -16.53 12.83 32.97
C HIS A 655 -16.20 11.75 34.02
N LEU A 656 -16.11 12.13 35.29
CA LEU A 656 -15.91 11.16 36.38
C LEU A 656 -17.01 10.07 36.37
N ALA A 657 -16.64 8.84 36.69
CA ALA A 657 -17.59 7.75 36.86
C ALA A 657 -18.54 8.04 38.03
N ARG A 658 -19.78 7.55 37.94
CA ARG A 658 -20.73 7.55 39.05
C ARG A 658 -20.72 6.18 39.68
N ASN A 659 -20.77 6.11 41.01
CA ASN A 659 -20.69 4.82 41.69
C ASN A 659 -21.77 3.85 41.21
N ALA A 660 -21.35 2.63 40.86
CA ALA A 660 -22.20 1.63 40.23
C ALA A 660 -23.38 1.19 41.11
N TYR A 661 -23.30 1.33 42.43
CA TYR A 661 -24.35 0.93 43.38
C TYR A 661 -25.13 2.13 43.93
N ASN A 662 -24.58 3.33 43.82
CA ASN A 662 -25.21 4.58 44.22
C ASN A 662 -24.80 5.74 43.29
N GLN A 663 -25.57 5.94 42.21
CA GLN A 663 -25.26 6.94 41.18
C GLN A 663 -25.27 8.41 41.67
N SER A 664 -25.73 8.66 42.90
CA SER A 664 -25.65 9.96 43.57
C SER A 664 -24.20 10.34 43.94
N LYS A 665 -23.31 9.34 44.05
CA LYS A 665 -21.89 9.52 44.36
C LYS A 665 -21.06 9.49 43.08
N VAL A 666 -19.99 10.28 43.08
CA VAL A 666 -18.99 10.32 42.01
C VAL A 666 -17.74 9.60 42.53
N GLU A 667 -17.15 8.75 41.69
CA GLU A 667 -15.93 8.01 42.01
C GLU A 667 -14.69 8.88 41.80
N PRO A 668 -13.62 8.67 42.59
CA PRO A 668 -12.35 9.35 42.36
C PRO A 668 -11.72 8.91 41.04
N TYR A 669 -10.99 9.83 40.40
CA TYR A 669 -10.04 9.52 39.32
C TYR A 669 -8.63 9.75 39.85
N THR A 670 -8.09 8.74 40.52
CA THR A 670 -6.86 8.79 41.30
C THR A 670 -5.67 9.14 40.42
N GLY A 671 -4.87 10.11 40.87
CA GLY A 671 -3.73 10.63 40.12
C GLY A 671 -4.07 11.73 39.11
N TRP A 672 -5.33 12.14 38.99
CA TRP A 672 -5.74 13.25 38.12
C TRP A 672 -5.12 14.59 38.54
N LEU A 673 -4.62 15.34 37.56
CA LEU A 673 -4.18 16.73 37.69
C LEU A 673 -5.15 17.61 36.88
N PRO A 674 -6.01 18.43 37.53
CA PRO A 674 -7.09 19.13 36.84
C PRO A 674 -6.60 20.31 35.99
N GLY A 675 -7.41 20.70 35.01
CA GLY A 675 -7.25 21.96 34.26
C GLY A 675 -6.33 21.83 33.04
N LYS A 676 -6.22 20.61 32.49
CA LYS A 676 -5.44 20.30 31.29
C LYS A 676 -6.34 20.30 30.05
N ASP A 677 -5.81 20.68 28.90
CA ASP A 677 -6.43 20.37 27.61
C ASP A 677 -6.14 18.91 27.26
N TYR A 678 -7.16 18.05 27.23
CA TYR A 678 -6.97 16.61 27.04
C TYR A 678 -6.18 16.27 25.76
N LEU A 679 -6.43 16.97 24.65
CA LEU A 679 -5.76 16.66 23.38
C LEU A 679 -4.30 17.12 23.37
N ARG A 680 -4.00 18.33 23.87
CA ARG A 680 -2.65 18.91 23.84
C ARG A 680 -1.79 18.47 25.02
N ASP A 681 -2.30 18.63 26.24
CA ASP A 681 -1.52 18.48 27.46
C ASP A 681 -1.45 17.03 27.95
N ILE A 682 -2.31 16.14 27.43
CA ILE A 682 -2.31 14.72 27.78
C ILE A 682 -2.04 13.88 26.52
N GLN A 683 -2.97 13.85 25.56
CA GLN A 683 -2.90 12.94 24.41
C GLN A 683 -1.64 13.13 23.58
N LEU A 684 -1.43 14.33 23.06
CA LEU A 684 -0.26 14.67 22.24
C LEU A 684 1.03 14.59 23.04
N ALA A 685 1.06 15.09 24.28
CA ALA A 685 2.24 15.06 25.14
C ALA A 685 2.71 13.61 25.42
N HIS A 686 1.78 12.70 25.68
CA HIS A 686 2.07 11.27 25.87
C HIS A 686 2.63 10.64 24.59
N MET A 687 1.97 10.86 23.45
CA MET A 687 2.43 10.33 22.16
C MET A 687 3.83 10.84 21.81
N LYS A 688 4.12 12.14 21.99
CA LYS A 688 5.46 12.72 21.81
C LYS A 688 6.48 12.09 22.77
N THR A 689 6.11 11.84 24.02
CA THR A 689 6.99 11.17 24.98
C THR A 689 7.32 9.73 24.53
N LEU A 690 6.32 8.97 24.09
CA LEU A 690 6.49 7.61 23.55
C LEU A 690 7.39 7.60 22.30
N ALA A 691 7.23 8.58 21.42
CA ALA A 691 8.06 8.76 20.22
C ALA A 691 9.49 9.18 20.53
N GLN A 692 9.70 10.17 21.39
CA GLN A 692 11.00 10.85 21.54
C GLN A 692 11.84 10.31 22.70
N LYS A 693 11.21 9.97 23.84
CA LYS A 693 11.92 9.44 25.02
C LYS A 693 12.09 7.92 24.92
N TYR A 694 11.02 7.22 24.55
CA TYR A 694 11.02 5.75 24.47
C TYR A 694 11.32 5.23 23.06
N GLU A 695 11.45 6.13 22.08
CA GLU A 695 11.87 5.80 20.73
C GLU A 695 11.02 4.69 20.09
N THR A 696 9.70 4.73 20.29
CA THR A 696 8.80 3.74 19.68
C THR A 696 8.94 3.72 18.17
N GLU A 697 8.80 2.54 17.58
CA GLU A 697 8.86 2.30 16.13
C GLU A 697 7.47 2.01 15.56
N ILE A 698 6.51 1.62 16.42
CA ILE A 698 5.11 1.38 16.06
C ILE A 698 4.25 2.18 17.03
N MET A 699 3.48 3.13 16.51
CA MET A 699 2.42 3.79 17.25
C MET A 699 1.10 3.12 16.93
N TRP A 700 0.66 2.22 17.82
CA TRP A 700 -0.58 1.47 17.66
C TRP A 700 -1.68 2.14 18.50
N CYS A 701 -2.45 3.06 17.93
CA CYS A 701 -3.50 3.70 18.70
C CYS A 701 -4.79 2.89 18.69
N ASP A 702 -5.76 3.30 19.51
CA ASP A 702 -7.05 2.63 19.54
C ASP A 702 -8.23 3.59 19.67
N ILE A 703 -9.39 3.12 19.22
CA ILE A 703 -10.69 3.79 19.13
C ILE A 703 -10.73 4.99 18.15
N GLY A 704 -9.72 5.85 18.17
CA GLY A 704 -9.72 7.12 17.43
C GLY A 704 -10.49 8.21 18.17
N GLY A 705 -11.25 9.04 17.44
CA GLY A 705 -11.92 10.23 17.97
C GLY A 705 -11.11 11.52 17.79
N PRO A 706 -11.47 12.61 18.51
CA PRO A 706 -10.74 13.87 18.45
C PRO A 706 -9.25 13.68 18.77
N ASN A 707 -8.37 14.24 17.94
CA ASN A 707 -6.94 13.98 18.02
C ASN A 707 -6.07 15.14 17.50
N LYS A 708 -4.77 15.03 17.73
CA LYS A 708 -3.70 15.92 17.23
C LYS A 708 -2.70 15.19 16.33
N THR A 709 -3.17 14.16 15.63
CA THR A 709 -2.28 13.20 14.94
C THR A 709 -1.53 13.80 13.76
N LEU A 710 -2.09 14.80 13.07
CA LEU A 710 -1.36 15.50 12.00
C LEU A 710 -0.12 16.23 12.53
N GLU A 711 -0.24 16.92 13.66
CA GLU A 711 0.86 17.61 14.33
C GLU A 711 1.91 16.59 14.81
N PHE A 712 1.46 15.53 15.50
CA PHE A 712 2.33 14.46 15.99
C PHE A 712 3.09 13.76 14.86
N ALA A 713 2.40 13.31 13.82
CA ALA A 713 2.98 12.48 12.77
C ALA A 713 4.00 13.26 11.92
N ALA A 714 3.72 14.54 11.61
CA ALA A 714 4.68 15.38 10.92
C ALA A 714 5.99 15.53 11.70
N GLU A 715 5.92 15.77 13.00
CA GLU A 715 7.11 15.85 13.85
C GLU A 715 7.84 14.50 13.92
N TRP A 716 7.10 13.43 14.25
CA TRP A 716 7.67 12.10 14.49
C TRP A 716 8.30 11.47 13.24
N TYR A 717 7.64 11.54 12.07
CA TYR A 717 8.17 11.01 10.82
C TYR A 717 9.44 11.75 10.37
N ASN A 718 9.47 13.07 10.54
CA ASN A 718 10.65 13.87 10.24
C ASN A 718 11.80 13.58 11.22
N ASP A 719 11.52 13.41 12.51
CA ASP A 719 12.51 13.03 13.53
C ASP A 719 13.10 11.64 13.22
N ALA A 720 12.26 10.66 12.93
CA ALA A 720 12.69 9.31 12.55
C ALA A 720 13.58 9.34 11.29
N THR A 721 13.15 10.06 10.26
CA THR A 721 13.93 10.21 9.01
C THR A 721 15.29 10.84 9.27
N ARG A 722 15.38 11.89 10.11
CA ARG A 722 16.65 12.52 10.52
C ARG A 722 17.55 11.58 11.31
N ALA A 723 16.96 10.72 12.15
CA ALA A 723 17.67 9.67 12.88
C ALA A 723 18.03 8.47 11.98
N GLY A 724 17.61 8.47 10.71
CA GLY A 724 17.87 7.39 9.77
C GLY A 724 17.16 6.08 10.12
N ARG A 725 15.97 6.21 10.73
CA ARG A 725 15.08 5.14 11.18
C ARG A 725 13.75 5.20 10.43
N GLU A 726 13.08 4.06 10.34
CA GLU A 726 11.72 3.99 9.82
C GLU A 726 10.73 3.63 10.94
N VAL A 727 9.57 4.29 10.96
CA VAL A 727 8.51 4.12 11.97
C VAL A 727 7.15 3.91 11.29
N THR A 728 6.13 3.47 12.03
CA THR A 728 4.80 3.22 11.43
C THR A 728 3.64 3.47 12.40
N MET A 729 2.48 3.82 11.87
CA MET A 729 1.28 4.14 12.62
C MET A 729 0.02 3.47 12.05
N ASN A 730 -0.83 2.93 12.93
CA ASN A 730 -2.06 2.27 12.50
C ASN A 730 -3.21 3.24 12.15
N ASN A 731 -4.31 2.68 11.63
CA ASN A 731 -5.53 3.41 11.27
C ASN A 731 -6.48 3.75 12.41
N ARG A 732 -6.00 3.72 13.64
CA ARG A 732 -6.78 4.15 14.81
C ARG A 732 -6.19 5.37 15.49
N CYS A 733 -5.06 5.87 15.01
CA CYS A 733 -4.45 7.11 15.49
C CYS A 733 -5.12 8.36 14.89
N GLY A 734 -5.76 8.27 13.74
CA GLY A 734 -6.33 9.43 13.03
C GLY A 734 -6.40 9.18 11.53
N GLU A 735 -6.58 10.24 10.74
CA GLU A 735 -6.94 10.13 9.31
C GLU A 735 -5.83 9.69 8.34
N ILE A 736 -4.62 9.43 8.85
CA ILE A 736 -3.39 9.20 8.06
C ILE A 736 -2.67 7.89 8.45
N PRO A 737 -3.30 6.72 8.23
CA PRO A 737 -2.65 5.44 8.52
C PRO A 737 -1.57 5.02 7.53
N ASP A 738 -0.58 4.31 8.05
CA ASP A 738 0.34 3.49 7.25
C ASP A 738 -0.27 2.12 6.92
N PHE A 739 -1.01 1.53 7.86
CA PHE A 739 -1.64 0.21 7.73
C PHE A 739 -2.99 0.10 8.45
N ASP A 740 -3.75 -0.91 8.04
CA ASP A 740 -5.12 -1.19 8.45
C ASP A 740 -5.16 -2.26 9.56
N THR A 741 -5.98 -2.11 10.62
CA THR A 741 -6.02 -3.07 11.75
C THR A 741 -7.41 -3.65 12.06
N PRO A 742 -7.87 -4.65 11.28
CA PRO A 742 -9.10 -5.36 11.59
C PRO A 742 -8.86 -6.39 12.70
N GLU A 743 -9.60 -6.33 13.81
CA GLU A 743 -9.41 -7.23 14.96
C GLU A 743 -10.12 -8.57 14.76
N TYR A 744 -9.53 -9.67 15.24
CA TYR A 744 -10.08 -11.03 15.13
C TYR A 744 -10.51 -11.44 13.71
N THR A 745 -9.99 -10.74 12.70
CA THR A 745 -10.47 -10.82 11.33
C THR A 745 -9.44 -11.49 10.44
N LYS A 746 -9.94 -12.25 9.47
CA LYS A 746 -9.17 -12.79 8.35
C LYS A 746 -9.90 -12.42 7.08
N PHE A 747 -9.15 -11.98 6.08
CA PHE A 747 -9.71 -11.76 4.75
C PHE A 747 -9.87 -13.08 4.00
N SER A 748 -10.86 -13.16 3.11
CA SER A 748 -11.00 -14.30 2.20
C SER A 748 -10.09 -14.20 0.98
N SER A 749 -9.59 -13.00 0.67
CA SER A 749 -8.73 -12.73 -0.49
C SER A 749 -7.49 -11.91 -0.12
N ILE A 750 -6.52 -11.88 -1.04
CA ILE A 750 -5.36 -10.99 -0.97
C ILE A 750 -5.82 -9.53 -0.82
N GLN A 751 -5.14 -8.78 0.04
CA GLN A 751 -5.28 -7.33 0.16
C GLN A 751 -4.08 -6.62 -0.44
N GLU A 752 -4.30 -5.60 -1.29
CA GLU A 752 -3.20 -4.81 -1.86
C GLU A 752 -2.57 -3.88 -0.83
N ARG A 753 -3.39 -3.24 0.02
CA ARG A 753 -2.95 -2.40 1.13
C ARG A 753 -2.51 -3.27 2.31
N LYS A 754 -1.46 -2.84 2.99
CA LYS A 754 -0.94 -3.51 4.18
C LYS A 754 -1.92 -3.44 5.35
N TRP A 755 -2.02 -4.55 6.06
CA TRP A 755 -2.92 -4.71 7.20
C TRP A 755 -2.29 -5.60 8.27
N GLU A 756 -2.78 -5.47 9.49
CA GLU A 756 -2.37 -6.27 10.63
C GLU A 756 -3.60 -6.64 11.45
N THR A 757 -3.86 -7.93 11.64
CA THR A 757 -4.91 -8.36 12.55
C THR A 757 -4.33 -8.69 13.91
N SER A 758 -5.04 -8.25 14.95
CA SER A 758 -4.73 -8.61 16.33
C SER A 758 -5.81 -9.53 16.88
N GLU A 759 -5.39 -10.53 17.67
CA GLU A 759 -6.31 -11.36 18.45
C GLU A 759 -5.63 -11.84 19.74
N GLY A 760 -6.45 -12.09 20.78
CA GLY A 760 -6.01 -12.75 22.01
C GLY A 760 -5.58 -14.19 21.80
N ILE A 761 -4.55 -14.62 22.54
CA ILE A 761 -4.31 -16.04 22.81
C ILE A 761 -5.47 -16.64 23.63
N ASP A 762 -6.06 -15.83 24.50
CA ASP A 762 -7.41 -16.07 25.00
C ASP A 762 -8.38 -15.95 23.82
N PRO A 763 -9.32 -16.90 23.66
CA PRO A 763 -10.19 -16.95 22.50
C PRO A 763 -11.03 -15.68 22.30
N VAL A 764 -11.31 -14.94 23.37
CA VAL A 764 -12.17 -13.75 23.38
C VAL A 764 -11.43 -12.51 23.91
N CYS A 765 -10.63 -12.62 24.97
CA CYS A 765 -10.11 -11.46 25.70
C CYS A 765 -8.70 -11.04 25.25
N TYR A 766 -8.41 -9.76 25.42
CA TYR A 766 -7.04 -9.26 25.40
C TYR A 766 -6.38 -9.27 26.80
N GLY A 767 -7.06 -8.72 27.82
CA GLY A 767 -6.57 -8.81 29.20
C GLY A 767 -6.72 -10.21 29.80
N TYR A 768 -5.91 -10.53 30.82
CA TYR A 768 -6.02 -11.81 31.54
C TYR A 768 -7.44 -12.00 32.12
N ASN A 769 -8.05 -13.15 31.83
CA ASN A 769 -9.33 -13.56 32.40
C ASN A 769 -9.15 -14.90 33.14
N TRP A 770 -9.36 -14.92 34.46
CA TRP A 770 -9.22 -16.14 35.26
C TRP A 770 -10.35 -17.15 35.00
N GLU A 771 -11.47 -16.73 34.41
CA GLU A 771 -12.57 -17.61 33.99
C GLU A 771 -12.18 -18.51 32.80
N THR A 772 -11.19 -18.09 32.00
CA THR A 772 -10.69 -18.86 30.85
C THR A 772 -9.83 -20.01 31.31
N LYS A 773 -10.25 -21.23 30.98
CA LYS A 773 -9.53 -22.45 31.36
C LYS A 773 -8.29 -22.65 30.49
N ASP A 774 -7.29 -23.34 31.04
CA ASP A 774 -6.01 -23.62 30.37
C ASP A 774 -6.19 -24.27 28.98
N GLU A 775 -7.20 -25.12 28.80
CA GLU A 775 -7.48 -25.80 27.53
C GLU A 775 -8.26 -24.93 26.52
N GLU A 776 -8.85 -23.81 26.96
CA GLU A 776 -9.60 -22.89 26.10
C GLU A 776 -8.68 -21.89 25.37
N TYR A 777 -7.45 -21.68 25.85
CA TYR A 777 -6.45 -20.89 25.14
C TYR A 777 -6.15 -21.50 23.77
N ARG A 778 -5.93 -20.63 22.78
CA ARG A 778 -5.67 -21.04 21.39
C ARG A 778 -4.46 -21.97 21.33
N SER A 779 -4.62 -23.10 20.64
CA SER A 779 -3.51 -24.02 20.40
C SER A 779 -2.47 -23.40 19.47
N ALA A 780 -1.23 -23.88 19.54
CA ALA A 780 -0.18 -23.48 18.62
C ALA A 780 -0.56 -23.74 17.14
N GLU A 781 -1.22 -24.87 16.86
CA GLU A 781 -1.79 -25.17 15.53
C GLU A 781 -2.72 -24.05 15.04
N LYS A 782 -3.65 -23.60 15.89
CA LYS A 782 -4.57 -22.52 15.51
C LYS A 782 -3.82 -21.20 15.24
N ILE A 783 -2.83 -20.88 16.07
CA ILE A 783 -2.01 -19.68 15.94
C ILE A 783 -1.21 -19.71 14.64
N ILE A 784 -0.57 -20.85 14.30
CA ILE A 784 0.19 -21.02 13.06
C ILE A 784 -0.72 -20.96 11.84
N HIS A 785 -1.87 -21.65 11.86
CA HIS A 785 -2.82 -21.60 10.76
C HIS A 785 -3.34 -20.18 10.52
N THR A 786 -3.58 -19.43 11.60
CA THR A 786 -3.93 -18.01 11.50
C THR A 786 -2.78 -17.20 10.90
N LEU A 787 -1.56 -17.32 11.42
CA LEU A 787 -0.39 -16.62 10.92
C LEU A 787 -0.17 -16.83 9.41
N VAL A 788 -0.13 -18.09 8.98
CA VAL A 788 0.16 -18.44 7.58
C VAL A 788 -0.94 -17.95 6.63
N ASP A 789 -2.22 -18.04 7.04
CA ASP A 789 -3.35 -17.52 6.26
C ASP A 789 -3.31 -16.00 6.10
N ILE A 790 -2.92 -15.28 7.15
CA ILE A 790 -2.77 -13.82 7.13
C ILE A 790 -1.61 -13.41 6.22
N VAL A 791 -0.46 -14.07 6.36
CA VAL A 791 0.76 -13.75 5.61
C VAL A 791 0.58 -14.01 4.12
N SER A 792 -0.11 -15.08 3.73
CA SER A 792 -0.40 -15.35 2.31
C SER A 792 -1.34 -14.32 1.68
N LYS A 793 -2.06 -13.54 2.50
CA LYS A 793 -2.98 -12.46 2.08
C LYS A 793 -2.43 -11.07 2.38
N ASN A 794 -1.10 -10.94 2.44
CA ASN A 794 -0.36 -9.69 2.58
C ASN A 794 -0.48 -8.99 3.95
N GLY A 795 -0.88 -9.71 5.00
CA GLY A 795 -1.04 -9.16 6.34
C GLY A 795 0.09 -9.51 7.31
N ASN A 796 0.10 -8.80 8.44
CA ASN A 796 0.84 -9.16 9.66
C ASN A 796 -0.11 -9.66 10.75
N TYR A 797 0.41 -10.46 11.67
CA TYR A 797 -0.34 -11.04 12.77
C TYR A 797 0.23 -10.61 14.13
N LEU A 798 -0.58 -9.95 14.94
CA LEU A 798 -0.23 -9.44 16.26
C LEU A 798 -0.98 -10.23 17.35
N LEU A 799 -0.32 -11.27 17.88
CA LEU A 799 -0.92 -12.16 18.88
C LEU A 799 -0.80 -11.55 20.28
N ASN A 800 -1.92 -11.39 20.96
CA ASN A 800 -1.94 -10.78 22.29
C ASN A 800 -1.76 -11.79 23.43
N LEU A 801 -0.92 -11.44 24.40
CA LEU A 801 -0.78 -12.07 25.70
C LEU A 801 -1.39 -11.18 26.80
N GLY A 802 -2.08 -11.80 27.76
CA GLY A 802 -2.67 -11.12 28.92
C GLY A 802 -1.98 -11.56 30.22
N PRO A 803 -1.02 -10.78 30.75
CA PRO A 803 -0.35 -11.11 32.01
C PRO A 803 -1.25 -10.87 33.23
N THR A 804 -0.98 -11.59 34.32
CA THR A 804 -1.65 -11.40 35.63
C THR A 804 -1.25 -10.07 36.27
N ARG A 805 -1.95 -9.63 37.35
CA ARG A 805 -1.54 -8.43 38.14
C ARG A 805 -0.11 -8.46 38.69
N THR A 806 0.51 -9.64 38.81
CA THR A 806 1.91 -9.76 39.26
C THR A 806 2.88 -9.63 38.09
N GLY A 807 2.44 -9.61 36.84
CA GLY A 807 3.30 -9.57 35.65
C GLY A 807 3.70 -10.95 35.13
N ARG A 808 3.12 -12.02 35.69
CA ARG A 808 3.33 -13.39 35.20
C ARG A 808 2.52 -13.63 33.94
N ILE A 809 3.19 -14.12 32.89
CA ILE A 809 2.52 -14.74 31.73
C ILE A 809 2.33 -16.22 32.09
N ILE A 810 1.08 -16.68 32.11
CA ILE A 810 0.75 -18.01 32.63
C ILE A 810 1.28 -19.13 31.72
N LYS A 811 1.56 -20.29 32.31
CA LYS A 811 2.16 -21.43 31.61
C LYS A 811 1.44 -21.84 30.31
N PRO A 812 0.09 -21.90 30.25
CA PRO A 812 -0.59 -22.21 28.99
C PRO A 812 -0.21 -21.25 27.87
N MET A 813 -0.14 -19.94 28.13
CA MET A 813 0.25 -18.97 27.11
C MET A 813 1.71 -19.15 26.66
N VAL A 814 2.63 -19.31 27.64
CA VAL A 814 4.06 -19.53 27.40
C VAL A 814 4.29 -20.78 26.55
N ASP A 815 3.70 -21.90 26.93
CA ASP A 815 3.90 -23.17 26.22
C ASP A 815 3.46 -23.07 24.75
N ARG A 816 2.33 -22.42 24.45
CA ARG A 816 1.82 -22.27 23.07
C ARG A 816 2.68 -21.36 22.22
N VAL A 817 3.15 -20.23 22.74
CA VAL A 817 4.00 -19.33 21.94
C VAL A 817 5.39 -19.93 21.70
N LEU A 818 5.95 -20.67 22.66
CA LEU A 818 7.20 -21.41 22.45
C LEU A 818 7.01 -22.56 21.45
N GLU A 819 5.86 -23.21 21.44
CA GLU A 819 5.46 -24.18 20.41
C GLU A 819 5.42 -23.54 19.01
N VAL A 820 4.87 -22.33 18.89
CA VAL A 820 4.84 -21.56 17.63
C VAL A 820 6.26 -21.18 17.19
N GLY A 821 7.10 -20.74 18.14
CA GLY A 821 8.49 -20.39 17.89
C GLY A 821 9.34 -21.54 17.34
N ARG A 822 9.17 -22.76 17.87
CA ARG A 822 9.84 -23.97 17.35
C ARG A 822 9.49 -24.25 15.89
N TRP A 823 8.24 -24.05 15.50
CA TRP A 823 7.81 -24.18 14.11
C TRP A 823 8.42 -23.08 13.22
N LEU A 824 8.39 -21.83 13.70
CA LEU A 824 8.97 -20.68 12.99
C LEU A 824 10.50 -20.77 12.84
N GLN A 825 11.19 -21.47 13.73
CA GLN A 825 12.63 -21.73 13.59
C GLN A 825 12.96 -22.54 12.32
N HIS A 826 12.07 -23.42 11.89
CA HIS A 826 12.26 -24.28 10.72
C HIS A 826 11.54 -23.76 9.48
N SER A 827 10.33 -23.19 9.67
CA SER A 827 9.44 -22.76 8.59
C SER A 827 9.42 -21.25 8.38
N GLY A 828 10.22 -20.50 9.15
CA GLY A 828 10.25 -19.03 9.14
C GLY A 828 10.61 -18.43 7.78
N ASP A 829 11.42 -19.11 6.97
CA ASP A 829 11.76 -18.68 5.60
C ASP A 829 10.55 -18.63 4.66
N CYS A 830 9.47 -19.35 4.99
CA CYS A 830 8.20 -19.30 4.29
C CYS A 830 7.21 -18.29 4.88
N VAL A 831 7.63 -17.53 5.90
CA VAL A 831 6.84 -16.50 6.58
C VAL A 831 7.54 -15.15 6.45
N TYR A 832 8.70 -14.97 7.08
CA TYR A 832 9.42 -13.70 7.14
C TYR A 832 9.96 -13.27 5.78
N GLY A 833 9.91 -11.97 5.50
CA GLY A 833 10.42 -11.42 4.24
C GLY A 833 9.69 -11.86 2.97
N THR A 834 8.60 -12.64 3.10
CA THR A 834 7.82 -13.12 1.97
C THR A 834 6.78 -12.10 1.51
N ASP A 835 6.33 -12.24 0.26
CA ASP A 835 5.16 -11.60 -0.31
C ASP A 835 4.13 -12.66 -0.73
N TYR A 836 2.90 -12.24 -1.03
CA TYR A 836 1.86 -13.14 -1.53
C TYR A 836 2.14 -13.60 -2.97
N MET A 837 1.56 -14.74 -3.34
CA MET A 837 1.59 -15.23 -4.72
C MET A 837 0.42 -14.63 -5.51
N PHE A 838 0.71 -13.94 -6.62
CA PHE A 838 -0.31 -13.25 -7.43
C PHE A 838 -1.35 -14.21 -8.02
N LEU A 839 -0.93 -15.42 -8.37
CA LEU A 839 -1.81 -16.49 -8.87
C LEU A 839 -2.78 -17.06 -7.81
N GLY A 840 -2.73 -16.56 -6.58
CA GLY A 840 -3.68 -16.87 -5.51
C GLY A 840 -2.98 -17.23 -4.20
N ALA A 841 -3.55 -16.75 -3.09
CA ALA A 841 -3.01 -16.94 -1.74
C ALA A 841 -3.19 -18.36 -1.18
N ASP A 842 -4.15 -19.12 -1.68
CA ASP A 842 -4.55 -20.42 -1.10
C ASP A 842 -5.18 -21.40 -2.11
N GLU A 843 -5.20 -22.68 -1.74
CA GLU A 843 -5.87 -23.80 -2.43
C GLU A 843 -6.34 -24.83 -1.40
N GLY A 844 -7.59 -24.73 -0.94
CA GLY A 844 -8.08 -25.56 0.17
C GLY A 844 -7.26 -25.33 1.44
N ASP A 845 -6.56 -26.36 1.91
CA ASP A 845 -5.68 -26.29 3.08
C ASP A 845 -4.29 -25.74 2.77
N LEU A 846 -3.98 -25.41 1.51
CA LEU A 846 -2.68 -24.87 1.12
C LEU A 846 -2.64 -23.36 1.20
N ARG A 847 -1.49 -22.81 1.57
CA ARG A 847 -1.18 -21.38 1.56
C ARG A 847 0.12 -21.14 0.79
N PHE A 848 0.16 -20.05 0.04
CA PHE A 848 1.27 -19.73 -0.85
C PHE A 848 1.89 -18.39 -0.50
N THR A 849 3.20 -18.41 -0.29
CA THR A 849 4.03 -17.22 -0.09
C THR A 849 5.26 -17.34 -0.99
N ARG A 850 5.98 -16.24 -1.20
CA ARG A 850 7.22 -16.27 -2.00
C ARG A 850 8.19 -15.19 -1.59
N THR A 851 9.45 -15.43 -1.89
CA THR A 851 10.46 -14.38 -2.04
C THR A 851 10.74 -14.20 -3.53
N THR A 852 11.73 -13.38 -3.89
CA THR A 852 12.18 -13.25 -5.28
C THR A 852 12.80 -14.52 -5.85
N ASN A 853 13.30 -15.42 -5.00
CA ASN A 853 14.04 -16.64 -5.38
C ASN A 853 13.46 -17.93 -4.79
N THR A 854 12.38 -17.84 -4.03
CA THR A 854 11.77 -18.99 -3.34
C THR A 854 10.26 -18.95 -3.48
N THR A 855 9.65 -20.10 -3.73
CA THR A 855 8.20 -20.28 -3.62
C THR A 855 7.92 -21.22 -2.46
N CYS A 856 7.03 -20.81 -1.58
CA CYS A 856 6.66 -21.57 -0.40
C CYS A 856 5.22 -22.05 -0.50
N VAL A 857 5.03 -23.32 -0.15
CA VAL A 857 3.72 -23.94 -0.01
C VAL A 857 3.60 -24.42 1.42
N VAL A 858 2.62 -23.94 2.16
CA VAL A 858 2.34 -24.40 3.52
C VAL A 858 1.02 -25.14 3.52
N SER A 859 1.04 -26.43 3.86
CA SER A 859 -0.15 -27.25 4.07
C SER A 859 -0.62 -27.12 5.51
N LEU A 860 -1.86 -26.68 5.73
CA LEU A 860 -2.50 -26.57 7.05
C LEU A 860 -3.07 -27.91 7.54
N SER A 861 -2.87 -28.98 6.78
CA SER A 861 -3.20 -30.33 7.19
C SER A 861 -2.06 -31.28 6.84
N ARG A 862 -1.98 -32.40 7.58
CA ARG A 862 -1.01 -33.43 7.31
C ARG A 862 -1.24 -34.03 5.90
N PRO A 863 -0.23 -34.05 5.03
CA PRO A 863 -0.33 -34.71 3.73
C PRO A 863 -0.74 -36.19 3.88
N LYS A 864 -1.64 -36.66 3.00
CA LYS A 864 -2.13 -38.04 3.03
C LYS A 864 -1.17 -38.96 2.29
N ASN A 865 -0.91 -40.16 2.82
CA ASN A 865 -0.02 -41.16 2.21
C ASN A 865 1.37 -40.60 1.87
N ASP A 866 1.87 -39.68 2.69
CA ASP A 866 3.14 -38.97 2.50
C ASP A 866 3.25 -38.25 1.13
N MET A 867 2.10 -37.86 0.57
CA MET A 867 2.00 -37.19 -0.72
C MET A 867 1.18 -35.90 -0.57
N LEU A 868 1.76 -34.79 -1.03
CA LEU A 868 1.05 -33.54 -1.22
C LEU A 868 0.78 -33.35 -2.70
N VAL A 869 -0.50 -33.27 -3.08
CA VAL A 869 -0.91 -33.01 -4.47
C VAL A 869 -1.34 -31.56 -4.56
N ILE A 870 -0.75 -30.84 -5.53
CA ILE A 870 -1.04 -29.44 -5.81
C ILE A 870 -1.54 -29.39 -7.24
N GLU A 871 -2.77 -28.93 -7.45
CA GLU A 871 -3.38 -28.95 -8.79
C GLU A 871 -2.92 -27.77 -9.64
N ARG A 872 -2.53 -26.66 -9.00
CA ARG A 872 -1.99 -25.49 -9.71
C ARG A 872 -0.55 -25.71 -10.20
N PRO A 873 -0.16 -25.12 -11.35
CA PRO A 873 1.23 -25.04 -11.74
C PRO A 873 2.05 -24.23 -10.72
N LEU A 874 3.23 -24.73 -10.40
CA LEU A 874 4.22 -24.03 -9.57
C LEU A 874 5.46 -23.73 -10.41
N PRO A 875 6.25 -22.69 -10.07
CA PRO A 875 7.46 -22.31 -10.79
C PRO A 875 8.65 -23.26 -10.50
N ILE A 876 8.48 -24.59 -10.65
CA ILE A 876 9.50 -25.64 -10.52
C ILE A 876 10.14 -26.09 -11.87
N LEU A 877 11.46 -26.03 -12.00
CA LEU A 877 12.26 -26.56 -13.10
C LEU A 877 13.19 -27.69 -12.64
N ASN A 878 13.70 -28.46 -13.61
CA ASN A 878 14.77 -29.42 -13.35
C ASN A 878 15.99 -28.70 -12.78
N GLY A 879 16.45 -29.13 -11.59
CA GLY A 879 17.60 -28.55 -10.90
C GLY A 879 17.24 -27.78 -9.64
N ASP A 880 15.99 -27.37 -9.46
CA ASP A 880 15.52 -26.78 -8.21
C ASP A 880 15.57 -27.76 -7.04
N SER A 881 15.71 -27.22 -5.84
CA SER A 881 15.59 -28.00 -4.62
C SER A 881 14.25 -27.76 -3.95
N ILE A 882 13.57 -28.84 -3.58
CA ILE A 882 12.38 -28.81 -2.74
C ILE A 882 12.81 -29.33 -1.37
N GLN A 883 12.70 -28.50 -0.35
CA GLN A 883 12.98 -28.85 1.04
C GLN A 883 11.68 -28.86 1.82
N VAL A 884 11.52 -29.86 2.70
CA VAL A 884 10.44 -29.90 3.68
C VAL A 884 11.03 -29.44 4.99
N SER A 885 10.52 -28.33 5.52
CA SER A 885 11.01 -27.74 6.76
C SER A 885 10.43 -28.49 7.96
N GLN A 886 10.92 -29.70 8.24
CA GLN A 886 10.58 -30.39 9.50
C GLN A 886 11.65 -31.38 9.98
N GLU A 887 11.83 -31.46 11.30
CA GLU A 887 12.35 -32.65 11.98
C GLU A 887 11.21 -33.63 12.27
N GLU A 888 11.49 -34.94 12.24
CA GLU A 888 10.54 -36.06 12.48
C GLU A 888 9.78 -35.98 13.82
N LEU A 889 10.13 -35.06 14.74
CA LEU A 889 9.61 -34.98 16.11
C LEU A 889 8.41 -34.02 16.31
N ASP A 890 8.04 -33.18 15.34
CA ASP A 890 6.99 -32.15 15.50
C ASP A 890 5.61 -32.57 14.94
N ALA A 891 5.15 -33.78 15.29
CA ALA A 891 3.84 -34.30 14.91
C ALA A 891 2.61 -33.53 15.47
N VAL A 892 2.83 -32.39 16.16
CA VAL A 892 1.83 -31.72 17.02
C VAL A 892 1.04 -30.62 16.32
N GLN A 893 1.48 -30.10 15.16
CA GLN A 893 0.94 -28.83 14.66
C GLN A 893 0.32 -28.85 13.26
N ASN A 894 0.26 -30.01 12.59
CA ASN A 894 -0.40 -30.21 11.28
C ASN A 894 -0.06 -29.23 10.14
N ALA A 895 0.89 -28.30 10.34
CA ALA A 895 1.33 -27.30 9.39
C ALA A 895 2.69 -27.68 8.78
N TRP A 896 2.72 -27.97 7.48
CA TRP A 896 3.90 -28.45 6.77
C TRP A 896 4.35 -27.44 5.72
N ALA A 897 5.55 -26.86 5.89
CA ALA A 897 6.12 -25.93 4.92
C ALA A 897 7.05 -26.65 3.93
N PHE A 898 6.80 -26.39 2.64
CA PHE A 898 7.58 -26.87 1.51
C PHE A 898 8.22 -25.66 0.83
N GLN A 899 9.54 -25.58 0.91
CA GLN A 899 10.34 -24.51 0.34
C GLN A 899 10.91 -24.95 -1.01
N ILE A 900 10.51 -24.27 -2.07
CA ILE A 900 11.00 -24.49 -3.43
C ILE A 900 12.00 -23.38 -3.72
N THR A 901 13.29 -23.74 -3.75
CA THR A 901 14.36 -22.78 -4.07
C THR A 901 14.69 -22.88 -5.56
N HIS A 902 14.59 -21.74 -6.24
CA HIS A 902 14.85 -21.64 -7.68
C HIS A 902 16.36 -21.62 -7.91
N ASN A 903 16.89 -22.71 -8.45
CA ASN A 903 18.31 -22.79 -8.80
C ASN A 903 18.53 -22.28 -10.23
N ASN A 904 19.69 -21.65 -10.45
CA ASN A 904 20.11 -21.07 -11.73
C ASN A 904 20.73 -22.10 -12.68
#